data_AF-A0A8B9KBI4-F1
#
_entry.id   AF-A0A8B9KBI4-F1
#
_cell.length_a   1.000
_cell.length_b   1.000
_cell.length_c   1.000
_cell.angle_alpha   90.00
_cell.angle_beta   90.00
_cell.angle_gamma   90.00
#
_symmetry.space_group_name_H-M   'P 1'
#
loop_
_entity.id
_entity.type
_entity.pdbx_description
1 polymer ?
#
loop_
_entity_poly.entity_id
_entity_poly.type
_entity_poly.pdbx_seq_one_letter_code
_entity_poly.pdbx_strand_id
1 'polypeptide(L)'
;MTEEDSYLHPEFCLDFAPAWSYQTDPHFQQPIPHSNTPRIDGPCLQIIEQPKQRGFRFRYGCEGPSHGGLPGASSEKNRKTYPQVKICNYQGPAKVVVQLVTNTKLPQLHAHSLVGKQCEKGVCIADLQPKDSCISFPNLGILHVTKKNVTKTLEDRMSEAFRMAYNCGVVIHPEIDSLQGETRIPRDLTEQHRMLISTAASHQAKDMDLSVVRLMFTAFLPDGEGGYTRRLDPVISEPIYDSKAPNASNLKIVRMDRTAGCVTGGEEVYLLCDKVQKDDIQVRFYEDDETGIAWEAFGDFSPTDVHRQFAIVFKTPKYRDQNLQKPISVFVQLKRKSDHETSEPKPFTYHPQIIDKEEVQRKRQKTLPNFPDYGGAGGGGGGMFRGTGGGPATGGGHGGGGGGECVFEPRLAELAERHACALFDYAVTGDARRLLAPQRPLMSTQDENGDTGLHLGVIHSQTDAVKTLAEVISAIPGEDVLNMRNDLYQTPLHLAVVTQQKEAAEVLLTARADVALTDRNGNTALHLAAQQKEGEMVRLLLHHDNMLEMTSVPNTAGLCPLHLAVLANSLNSVRALLEGGASVEIQELTCGRTPLHLATERDNVSLAGCLLLEGDADVDSVTYNGSTPLHIAAGRGSLKLSALLVAAGTVQYEECCTTNEEEQEDEGYIPGTTPLNMAASPEVREILNGKKYQPTTVFVPPQGDMRSLSVETKRALCQCLEESVGGWESLAHALGLGILTKAFCLSPRPASTLLDSYEVVLQLSSDGDEENQRSPRLYHTKIYNCIQLYKYNNMY
;
A
#
# COMPACT_ATOMS: atom_id res chain seq x y z
N MET A 1 49.52 34.98 16.15
CA MET A 1 48.74 34.88 14.89
C MET A 1 47.63 33.89 15.17
N THR A 2 46.36 34.21 15.41
CA THR A 2 45.52 35.42 15.41
C THR A 2 44.31 34.98 16.27
N GLU A 3 44.13 35.56 17.46
CA GLU A 3 43.05 36.49 17.85
C GLU A 3 41.65 35.85 17.96
N GLU A 4 41.13 35.71 19.19
CA GLU A 4 39.72 35.91 19.57
C GLU A 4 39.63 36.36 21.04
N ASP A 5 39.47 37.67 21.25
CA ASP A 5 38.85 38.32 22.43
C ASP A 5 37.31 38.28 22.21
N SER A 6 36.34 38.33 23.14
CA SER A 6 36.23 39.11 24.37
C SER A 6 34.85 38.90 25.06
N TYR A 7 34.86 39.00 26.40
CA TYR A 7 33.87 39.58 27.33
C TYR A 7 32.53 38.90 27.77
N LEU A 8 32.50 38.75 29.10
CA LEU A 8 31.49 38.37 30.10
C LEU A 8 30.20 39.24 30.21
N HIS A 9 29.09 38.57 30.61
CA HIS A 9 28.07 38.84 31.67
C HIS A 9 27.88 40.26 32.26
N PRO A 10 26.65 40.68 32.71
CA PRO A 10 26.16 40.29 34.07
C PRO A 10 24.62 40.32 34.36
N GLU A 11 24.31 39.96 35.62
CA GLU A 11 23.03 39.89 36.37
C GLU A 11 22.20 41.20 36.48
N PHE A 12 20.88 41.10 36.71
CA PHE A 12 20.14 41.56 37.93
C PHE A 12 18.58 41.57 37.75
N CYS A 13 17.89 40.90 38.69
CA CYS A 13 16.59 41.17 39.35
C CYS A 13 15.43 41.90 38.64
N LEU A 14 14.21 41.33 38.74
CA LEU A 14 13.12 41.87 39.58
C LEU A 14 11.90 40.93 39.62
N ASP A 15 11.57 40.53 40.85
CA ASP A 15 10.31 39.90 41.26
C ASP A 15 9.09 40.75 40.91
N PHE A 16 8.01 40.10 40.45
CA PHE A 16 6.64 40.45 40.84
C PHE A 16 5.71 39.24 40.61
N ALA A 17 5.40 38.53 41.70
CA ALA A 17 4.16 37.78 41.83
C ALA A 17 3.07 38.70 42.41
N PRO A 18 1.78 38.36 42.22
CA PRO A 18 0.91 38.19 43.37
C PRO A 18 0.30 36.77 43.30
N ALA A 19 0.66 35.86 44.20
CA ALA A 19 0.20 35.79 45.60
C ALA A 19 -1.31 35.52 45.71
N TRP A 20 -1.66 34.24 45.78
CA TRP A 20 -2.43 33.72 46.92
C TRP A 20 -2.09 32.25 47.13
N SER A 21 -1.08 32.08 47.98
CA SER A 21 -0.81 30.86 48.73
C SER A 21 -1.96 30.53 49.68
N TYR A 22 -2.28 29.25 49.83
CA TYR A 22 -2.51 28.71 51.17
C TYR A 22 -1.68 27.45 51.37
N GLN A 23 -0.96 27.47 52.48
CA GLN A 23 -0.02 26.48 52.97
C GLN A 23 -0.71 25.14 53.22
N THR A 24 -0.02 24.09 52.76
CA THR A 24 -0.17 22.72 53.22
C THR A 24 0.32 22.60 54.66
N ASP A 25 -0.54 22.14 55.57
CA ASP A 25 -0.12 21.62 56.88
C ASP A 25 0.14 20.10 56.75
N PRO A 26 1.26 19.56 57.28
CA PRO A 26 1.72 18.22 56.98
C PRO A 26 1.28 17.24 58.08
N HIS A 27 0.09 16.66 57.98
CA HIS A 27 -0.26 15.49 58.79
C HIS A 27 -1.39 14.69 58.13
N PHE A 28 -1.03 13.70 57.31
CA PHE A 28 -1.55 12.33 57.31
C PHE A 28 -0.93 11.55 56.14
N GLN A 29 0.32 11.12 56.30
CA GLN A 29 0.85 10.00 55.54
C GLN A 29 0.49 8.72 56.30
N GLN A 30 -0.34 7.87 55.69
CA GLN A 30 -0.18 6.43 55.85
C GLN A 30 -0.11 5.78 54.46
N PRO A 31 0.85 4.87 54.24
CA PRO A 31 1.03 4.19 52.97
C PRO A 31 -0.04 3.12 52.80
N ILE A 32 -0.66 3.04 51.62
CA ILE A 32 -1.51 1.91 51.26
C ILE A 32 -0.58 0.71 51.07
N PRO A 33 -0.67 -0.35 51.89
CA PRO A 33 0.19 -1.51 51.76
C PRO A 33 -0.29 -2.40 50.61
N HIS A 34 0.64 -2.81 49.76
CA HIS A 34 0.49 -4.04 48.98
C HIS A 34 0.52 -5.22 49.96
N SER A 35 -0.65 -5.74 50.35
CA SER A 35 -0.76 -7.01 51.07
C SER A 35 -1.94 -7.81 50.53
N ASN A 36 -1.60 -8.90 49.86
CA ASN A 36 -2.49 -10.01 49.55
C ASN A 36 -2.91 -10.69 50.87
N THR A 37 -3.98 -10.21 51.50
CA THR A 37 -4.81 -10.97 52.47
C THR A 37 -6.23 -10.40 52.43
N PRO A 38 -7.27 -11.21 52.15
CA PRO A 38 -8.64 -10.72 52.08
C PRO A 38 -9.14 -10.36 53.49
N ARG A 39 -9.84 -9.24 53.62
CA ARG A 39 -10.78 -9.05 54.75
C ARG A 39 -11.90 -10.08 54.58
N ILE A 40 -12.04 -11.03 55.51
CA ILE A 40 -12.80 -12.27 55.31
C ILE A 40 -14.34 -12.12 55.43
N ASP A 41 -14.90 -11.03 55.93
CA ASP A 41 -16.34 -11.02 56.29
C ASP A 41 -17.31 -10.36 55.29
N GLY A 42 -16.86 -9.90 54.11
CA GLY A 42 -17.71 -9.18 53.14
C GLY A 42 -17.79 -9.82 51.75
N PRO A 43 -18.83 -9.52 50.96
CA PRO A 43 -18.92 -9.89 49.55
C PRO A 43 -17.81 -9.21 48.74
N CYS A 44 -17.08 -9.95 47.90
CA CYS A 44 -15.99 -9.40 47.08
C CYS A 44 -16.01 -9.96 45.66
N LEU A 45 -15.43 -9.21 44.72
CA LEU A 45 -15.33 -9.61 43.32
C LEU A 45 -13.94 -10.20 43.04
N GLN A 46 -13.86 -11.29 42.28
CA GLN A 46 -12.61 -11.94 41.91
C GLN A 46 -12.62 -12.35 40.44
N ILE A 47 -11.52 -12.11 39.73
CA ILE A 47 -11.32 -12.63 38.36
C ILE A 47 -10.90 -14.10 38.46
N ILE A 48 -11.68 -14.99 37.86
CA ILE A 48 -11.40 -16.43 37.77
C ILE A 48 -10.59 -16.74 36.52
N GLU A 49 -10.97 -16.11 35.40
CA GLU A 49 -10.27 -16.23 34.14
C GLU A 49 -9.96 -14.84 33.58
N GLN A 50 -8.66 -14.56 33.42
CA GLN A 50 -8.17 -13.33 32.81
C GLN A 50 -8.45 -13.30 31.31
N PRO A 51 -8.59 -12.12 30.68
CA PRO A 51 -8.62 -12.01 29.23
C PRO A 51 -7.26 -12.38 28.64
N LYS A 52 -7.28 -12.90 27.41
CA LYS A 52 -6.05 -13.15 26.65
C LYS A 52 -5.33 -11.83 26.38
N GLN A 53 -4.10 -11.72 26.86
CA GLN A 53 -3.34 -10.47 26.81
C GLN A 53 -2.94 -10.08 25.37
N ARG A 54 -2.63 -11.05 24.50
CA ARG A 54 -2.12 -10.80 23.13
C ARG A 54 -2.80 -11.65 22.08
N GLY A 55 -2.70 -11.22 20.83
CA GLY A 55 -3.30 -11.89 19.68
C GLY A 55 -4.79 -11.57 19.46
N PHE A 56 -5.39 -10.72 20.29
CA PHE A 56 -6.72 -10.17 20.02
C PHE A 56 -6.60 -8.88 19.20
N ARG A 57 -7.52 -8.65 18.26
CA ARG A 57 -7.49 -7.47 17.36
C ARG A 57 -8.60 -6.50 17.72
N PHE A 58 -8.24 -5.24 17.97
CA PHE A 58 -9.22 -4.17 18.10
C PHE A 58 -9.74 -3.77 16.71
N ARG A 59 -11.02 -3.37 16.64
CA ARG A 59 -11.72 -3.19 15.35
C ARG A 59 -12.26 -1.79 15.21
N TYR A 60 -12.08 -1.17 14.04
CA TYR A 60 -12.73 0.11 13.75
C TYR A 60 -14.23 -0.10 13.46
N GLY A 61 -15.04 0.96 13.66
CA GLY A 61 -16.49 0.90 13.39
C GLY A 61 -16.83 0.52 11.95
N CYS A 62 -15.97 0.87 10.99
CA CYS A 62 -16.13 0.51 9.58
C CYS A 62 -15.85 -0.98 9.28
N GLU A 63 -15.26 -1.74 10.20
CA GLU A 63 -14.98 -3.18 10.00
C GLU A 63 -16.18 -4.09 10.33
N GLY A 64 -17.24 -3.55 10.93
CA GLY A 64 -18.43 -4.31 11.32
C GLY A 64 -18.29 -5.15 12.61
N PRO A 65 -19.41 -5.71 13.13
CA PRO A 65 -19.48 -6.27 14.48
C PRO A 65 -19.07 -7.75 14.62
N SER A 66 -18.84 -8.50 13.54
CA SER A 66 -18.85 -9.98 13.52
C SER A 66 -17.48 -10.69 13.62
N HIS A 67 -16.50 -10.11 14.31
CA HIS A 67 -15.11 -10.64 14.31
C HIS A 67 -14.69 -11.53 15.51
N GLY A 68 -15.65 -12.07 16.25
CA GLY A 68 -15.41 -12.98 17.38
C GLY A 68 -15.10 -12.25 18.70
N GLY A 69 -15.43 -12.89 19.82
CA GLY A 69 -15.25 -12.32 21.16
C GLY A 69 -13.84 -12.48 21.73
N LEU A 70 -13.52 -11.62 22.70
CA LEU A 70 -12.27 -11.61 23.47
C LEU A 70 -12.13 -12.94 24.21
N PRO A 71 -11.11 -13.76 23.88
CA PRO A 71 -10.91 -15.04 24.53
C PRO A 71 -10.32 -14.88 25.93
N GLY A 72 -10.51 -15.91 26.77
CA GLY A 72 -9.82 -16.06 28.04
C GLY A 72 -8.34 -16.44 27.86
N ALA A 73 -7.53 -16.22 28.88
CA ALA A 73 -6.10 -16.51 28.87
C ALA A 73 -5.81 -18.00 28.69
N SER A 74 -6.71 -18.88 29.14
CA SER A 74 -6.58 -20.34 28.99
C SER A 74 -7.23 -20.89 27.71
N SER A 75 -7.69 -20.01 26.81
CA SER A 75 -8.43 -20.39 25.62
C SER A 75 -7.51 -21.01 24.56
N GLU A 76 -7.89 -22.19 24.09
CA GLU A 76 -7.20 -22.95 23.04
C GLU A 76 -8.10 -23.13 21.81
N LYS A 77 -7.52 -23.64 20.70
CA LYS A 77 -8.28 -23.85 19.43
C LYS A 77 -9.49 -24.78 19.61
N ASN A 78 -9.36 -25.81 20.45
CA ASN A 78 -10.38 -26.84 20.64
C ASN A 78 -11.25 -26.60 21.88
N ARG A 79 -10.84 -25.71 22.79
CA ARG A 79 -11.57 -25.37 24.01
C ARG A 79 -11.55 -23.86 24.21
N LYS A 80 -12.63 -23.20 23.77
CA LYS A 80 -12.79 -21.76 23.93
C LYS A 80 -13.23 -21.44 25.34
N THR A 81 -12.49 -20.56 25.98
CA THR A 81 -12.78 -20.03 27.31
C THR A 81 -12.80 -18.50 27.22
N TYR A 82 -13.34 -17.84 28.24
CA TYR A 82 -13.68 -16.41 28.17
C TYR A 82 -13.42 -15.73 29.50
N PRO A 83 -13.21 -14.40 29.53
CA PRO A 83 -13.05 -13.67 30.78
C PRO A 83 -14.19 -13.99 31.74
N GLN A 84 -13.86 -14.38 32.97
CA GLN A 84 -14.83 -14.84 33.96
C GLN A 84 -14.54 -14.21 35.31
N VAL A 85 -15.58 -13.73 35.98
CA VAL A 85 -15.51 -13.20 37.35
C VAL A 85 -16.48 -13.94 38.27
N LYS A 86 -16.14 -13.99 39.55
CA LYS A 86 -16.93 -14.61 40.62
C LYS A 86 -17.16 -13.60 41.73
N ILE A 87 -18.39 -13.56 42.23
CA ILE A 87 -18.69 -12.84 43.47
C ILE A 87 -18.54 -13.83 44.62
N CYS A 88 -17.51 -13.63 45.43
CA CYS A 88 -17.23 -14.44 46.61
C CYS A 88 -18.04 -13.92 47.80
N ASN A 89 -18.39 -14.80 48.73
CA ASN A 89 -19.15 -14.50 49.95
C ASN A 89 -20.52 -13.82 49.70
N TYR A 90 -21.14 -14.11 48.57
CA TYR A 90 -22.48 -13.65 48.22
C TYR A 90 -23.22 -14.70 47.40
N GLN A 91 -24.52 -14.87 47.68
CA GLN A 91 -25.40 -15.72 46.88
C GLN A 91 -26.74 -14.98 46.70
N GLY A 92 -27.04 -14.63 45.46
CA GLY A 92 -28.19 -13.79 45.12
C GLY A 92 -28.01 -13.13 43.76
N PRO A 93 -29.03 -12.41 43.26
CA PRO A 93 -28.91 -11.69 42.01
C PRO A 93 -27.92 -10.54 42.14
N ALA A 94 -27.13 -10.26 41.11
CA ALA A 94 -26.21 -9.13 41.07
C ALA A 94 -26.06 -8.61 39.64
N LYS A 95 -25.67 -7.34 39.49
CA LYS A 95 -25.36 -6.75 38.19
C LYS A 95 -23.86 -6.49 38.09
N VAL A 96 -23.20 -7.01 37.06
CA VAL A 96 -21.77 -6.78 36.81
C VAL A 96 -21.61 -5.88 35.60
N VAL A 97 -20.90 -4.78 35.81
CA VAL A 97 -20.57 -3.78 34.80
C VAL A 97 -19.10 -3.91 34.41
N VAL A 98 -18.81 -3.95 33.11
CA VAL A 98 -17.45 -4.01 32.57
C VAL A 98 -17.16 -2.75 31.77
N GLN A 99 -16.03 -2.10 32.04
CA GLN A 99 -15.58 -0.89 31.37
C GLN A 99 -14.13 -1.02 30.91
N LEU A 100 -13.77 -0.31 29.83
CA LEU A 100 -12.37 -0.17 29.42
C LEU A 100 -11.69 0.99 30.15
N VAL A 101 -10.54 0.67 30.74
CA VAL A 101 -9.68 1.61 31.45
C VAL A 101 -8.24 1.57 30.89
N THR A 102 -7.48 2.63 31.17
CA THR A 102 -6.08 2.79 30.74
C THR A 102 -5.13 1.85 31.49
N ASN A 103 -3.98 1.55 30.88
CA ASN A 103 -2.88 0.82 31.51
C ASN A 103 -1.89 1.76 32.22
N THR A 104 -2.39 2.56 33.16
CA THR A 104 -1.60 3.56 33.91
C THR A 104 -1.65 3.26 35.41
N LYS A 105 -0.72 3.84 36.19
CA LYS A 105 -0.66 3.67 37.65
C LYS A 105 -1.97 4.05 38.35
N LEU A 106 -2.61 5.12 37.87
CA LEU A 106 -3.97 5.50 38.23
C LEU A 106 -4.87 5.20 37.03
N PRO A 107 -5.85 4.28 37.14
CA PRO A 107 -6.73 3.92 36.03
C PRO A 107 -7.64 5.09 35.65
N GLN A 108 -7.70 5.38 34.36
CA GLN A 108 -8.59 6.38 33.75
C GLN A 108 -9.51 5.68 32.76
N LEU A 109 -10.62 6.31 32.37
CA LEU A 109 -11.49 5.76 31.32
C LEU A 109 -10.73 5.75 29.99
N HIS A 110 -10.80 4.63 29.27
CA HIS A 110 -10.18 4.53 27.94
C HIS A 110 -11.08 5.19 26.87
N ALA A 111 -10.56 5.58 25.70
CA ALA A 111 -11.42 6.11 24.63
C ALA A 111 -12.13 5.01 23.80
N HIS A 112 -11.60 3.77 23.83
CA HIS A 112 -12.21 2.61 23.19
C HIS A 112 -13.52 2.20 23.87
N SER A 113 -14.34 1.47 23.13
CA SER A 113 -15.66 1.01 23.58
C SER A 113 -15.77 -0.50 23.58
N LEU A 114 -16.44 -1.09 24.57
CA LEU A 114 -16.87 -2.48 24.52
C LEU A 114 -18.09 -2.62 23.60
N VAL A 115 -18.05 -3.63 22.73
CA VAL A 115 -19.16 -3.99 21.84
C VAL A 115 -19.49 -5.45 22.01
N GLY A 116 -20.75 -5.85 21.80
CA GLY A 116 -21.21 -7.20 22.06
C GLY A 116 -22.71 -7.25 22.36
N LYS A 117 -23.24 -8.47 22.54
CA LYS A 117 -24.68 -8.69 22.78
C LYS A 117 -25.22 -8.01 24.04
N GLN A 118 -24.36 -7.82 25.04
CA GLN A 118 -24.68 -7.25 26.36
C GLN A 118 -23.99 -5.89 26.56
N CYS A 119 -23.61 -5.22 25.47
CA CYS A 119 -22.87 -3.95 25.52
C CYS A 119 -23.75 -2.81 25.00
N GLU A 120 -23.81 -1.74 25.78
CA GLU A 120 -24.51 -0.50 25.42
C GLU A 120 -23.59 0.69 25.72
N LYS A 121 -23.46 1.63 24.77
CA LYS A 121 -22.62 2.85 24.91
C LYS A 121 -21.19 2.58 25.40
N GLY A 122 -20.58 1.48 24.95
CA GLY A 122 -19.19 1.13 25.28
C GLY A 122 -18.98 0.49 26.65
N VAL A 123 -20.05 0.11 27.33
CA VAL A 123 -20.05 -0.58 28.63
C VAL A 123 -20.79 -1.91 28.50
N CYS A 124 -20.26 -2.98 29.08
CA CYS A 124 -20.97 -4.26 29.15
C CYS A 124 -21.70 -4.38 30.48
N ILE A 125 -22.98 -4.75 30.45
CA ILE A 125 -23.79 -4.96 31.64
C ILE A 125 -24.37 -6.36 31.58
N ALA A 126 -24.09 -7.18 32.59
CA ALA A 126 -24.56 -8.55 32.65
C ALA A 126 -25.16 -8.86 34.02
N ASP A 127 -26.33 -9.51 34.02
CA ASP A 127 -27.06 -9.87 35.22
C ASP A 127 -26.70 -11.30 35.66
N LEU A 128 -26.26 -11.44 36.91
CA LEU A 128 -25.98 -12.71 37.58
C LEU A 128 -27.28 -13.25 38.17
N GLN A 129 -27.62 -14.49 37.80
CA GLN A 129 -28.80 -15.17 38.33
C GLN A 129 -28.57 -15.64 39.77
N PRO A 130 -29.61 -15.76 40.62
CA PRO A 130 -29.46 -16.10 42.04
C PRO A 130 -28.79 -17.46 42.34
N LYS A 131 -28.77 -18.37 41.35
CA LYS A 131 -28.18 -19.71 41.47
C LYS A 131 -26.70 -19.75 41.09
N ASP A 132 -26.23 -18.74 40.38
CA ASP A 132 -24.89 -18.70 39.83
C ASP A 132 -23.99 -17.80 40.70
N SER A 133 -22.75 -18.23 40.93
CA SER A 133 -21.75 -17.42 41.64
C SER A 133 -20.73 -16.77 40.69
N CYS A 134 -20.71 -17.20 39.43
CA CYS A 134 -19.77 -16.77 38.42
C CYS A 134 -20.47 -16.31 37.14
N ILE A 135 -19.84 -15.37 36.44
CA ILE A 135 -20.33 -14.81 35.18
C ILE A 135 -19.21 -14.74 34.16
N SER A 136 -19.50 -15.21 32.94
CA SER A 136 -18.55 -15.27 31.81
C SER A 136 -18.96 -14.32 30.69
N PHE A 137 -17.99 -13.76 29.98
CA PHE A 137 -18.25 -12.75 28.94
C PHE A 137 -17.77 -13.18 27.54
N PRO A 138 -18.54 -14.04 26.82
CA PRO A 138 -18.07 -14.69 25.59
C PRO A 138 -18.04 -13.83 24.32
N ASN A 139 -18.79 -12.74 24.27
CA ASN A 139 -19.02 -11.94 23.06
C ASN A 139 -18.53 -10.49 23.21
N LEU A 140 -17.44 -10.27 23.97
CA LEU A 140 -16.85 -8.95 24.12
C LEU A 140 -15.93 -8.63 22.95
N GLY A 141 -16.23 -7.57 22.21
CA GLY A 141 -15.34 -6.94 21.24
C GLY A 141 -14.81 -5.61 21.78
N ILE A 142 -13.67 -5.17 21.25
CA ILE A 142 -13.09 -3.85 21.55
C ILE A 142 -13.13 -3.01 20.27
N LEU A 143 -13.96 -1.96 20.30
CA LEU A 143 -14.09 -0.98 19.24
C LEU A 143 -12.98 0.07 19.37
N HIS A 144 -12.09 0.07 18.38
CA HIS A 144 -10.98 1.00 18.25
C HIS A 144 -11.50 2.37 17.78
N VAL A 145 -11.16 3.42 18.52
CA VAL A 145 -11.50 4.81 18.18
C VAL A 145 -10.43 5.38 17.25
N THR A 146 -10.80 6.26 16.33
CA THR A 146 -9.81 6.97 15.52
C THR A 146 -9.10 8.03 16.35
N LYS A 147 -7.81 8.28 16.08
CA LYS A 147 -7.02 9.33 16.79
C LYS A 147 -7.70 10.70 16.79
N LYS A 148 -8.40 11.05 15.70
CA LYS A 148 -9.12 12.32 15.57
C LYS A 148 -10.31 12.44 16.53
N ASN A 149 -10.91 11.33 16.93
CA ASN A 149 -12.15 11.29 17.71
C ASN A 149 -11.93 10.94 19.19
N VAL A 150 -10.68 10.74 19.63
CA VAL A 150 -10.34 10.33 21.01
C VAL A 150 -10.94 11.28 22.03
N THR A 151 -10.70 12.58 21.90
CA THR A 151 -11.16 13.60 22.86
C THR A 151 -12.68 13.61 23.00
N LYS A 152 -13.40 13.71 21.88
CA LYS A 152 -14.87 13.73 21.88
C LYS A 152 -15.45 12.44 22.47
N THR A 153 -14.92 11.29 22.06
CA THR A 153 -15.40 9.98 22.55
C THR A 153 -15.13 9.82 24.05
N LEU A 154 -13.98 10.30 24.53
CA LEU A 154 -13.63 10.25 25.94
C LEU A 154 -14.53 11.16 26.77
N GLU A 155 -14.86 12.35 26.29
CA GLU A 155 -15.81 13.28 26.91
C GLU A 155 -17.21 12.67 27.04
N ASP A 156 -17.71 12.03 25.97
CA ASP A 156 -18.99 11.32 25.99
C ASP A 156 -18.98 10.16 27.00
N ARG A 157 -17.89 9.39 27.06
CA ARG A 157 -17.73 8.29 28.02
C ARG A 157 -17.67 8.77 29.47
N MET A 158 -16.93 9.84 29.75
CA MET A 158 -16.85 10.44 31.09
C MET A 158 -18.21 11.00 31.53
N SER A 159 -18.93 11.65 30.62
CA SER A 159 -20.27 12.19 30.88
C SER A 159 -21.27 11.08 31.21
N GLU A 160 -21.27 9.99 30.44
CA GLU A 160 -22.15 8.85 30.69
C GLU A 160 -21.76 8.09 31.97
N ALA A 161 -20.47 7.92 32.25
CA ALA A 161 -19.99 7.31 33.48
C ALA A 161 -20.42 8.12 34.71
N PHE A 162 -20.38 9.45 34.64
CA PHE A 162 -20.90 10.32 35.70
C PHE A 162 -22.42 10.23 35.82
N ARG A 163 -23.15 10.26 34.70
CA ARG A 163 -24.62 10.17 34.66
C ARG A 163 -25.13 8.89 35.31
N MET A 164 -24.45 7.76 35.06
CA MET A 164 -24.79 6.43 35.54
C MET A 164 -24.11 6.05 36.87
N ALA A 165 -23.29 6.93 37.45
CA ALA A 165 -22.48 6.67 38.64
C ALA A 165 -21.54 5.44 38.50
N TYR A 166 -21.03 5.20 37.29
CA TYR A 166 -20.04 4.16 36.98
C TYR A 166 -18.60 4.68 37.00
N ASN A 167 -18.36 5.89 37.50
CA ASN A 167 -17.03 6.50 37.61
C ASN A 167 -16.24 6.05 38.86
N CYS A 168 -16.64 4.95 39.49
CA CYS A 168 -15.97 4.43 40.67
C CYS A 168 -14.65 3.72 40.31
N GLY A 169 -13.56 4.08 40.99
CA GLY A 169 -12.26 3.45 40.77
C GLY A 169 -11.55 3.90 39.50
N VAL A 170 -12.03 4.96 38.84
CA VAL A 170 -11.35 5.66 37.74
C VAL A 170 -11.19 7.13 38.09
N VAL A 171 -10.11 7.76 37.62
CA VAL A 171 -9.84 9.18 37.85
C VAL A 171 -10.37 10.00 36.67
N ILE A 172 -11.37 10.85 36.91
CA ILE A 172 -11.88 11.80 35.91
C ILE A 172 -11.39 13.20 36.26
N HIS A 173 -11.84 13.74 37.39
CA HIS A 173 -11.45 15.04 37.91
C HIS A 173 -11.73 15.07 39.42
N PRO A 174 -10.88 15.65 40.28
CA PRO A 174 -11.06 15.60 41.74
C PRO A 174 -12.44 16.04 42.25
N GLU A 175 -13.03 17.07 41.64
CA GLU A 175 -14.38 17.58 41.98
C GLU A 175 -15.51 16.69 41.48
N ILE A 176 -15.28 15.90 40.42
CA ILE A 176 -16.25 14.92 39.89
C ILE A 176 -16.14 13.61 40.68
N ASP A 177 -14.92 13.24 41.06
CA ASP A 177 -14.59 12.01 41.78
C ASP A 177 -15.02 12.08 43.25
N SER A 178 -15.14 13.28 43.84
CA SER A 178 -15.69 13.49 45.19
C SER A 178 -17.21 13.29 45.26
N LEU A 179 -17.90 13.44 44.13
CA LEU A 179 -19.34 13.22 44.00
C LEU A 179 -19.64 11.73 43.73
N GLN A 180 -19.15 10.80 44.56
CA GLN A 180 -19.60 9.40 44.50
C GLN A 180 -20.99 9.31 45.16
N GLY A 181 -21.99 8.80 44.47
CA GLY A 181 -23.35 8.73 45.03
C GLY A 181 -24.23 7.67 44.41
N GLU A 182 -25.42 7.54 44.98
CA GLU A 182 -26.32 6.39 44.84
C GLU A 182 -26.77 6.16 43.38
N THR A 183 -26.69 4.91 42.95
CA THR A 183 -26.88 4.42 41.57
C THR A 183 -28.36 4.42 41.11
N ARG A 184 -29.29 4.98 41.90
CA ARG A 184 -30.74 4.84 41.68
C ARG A 184 -31.30 5.75 40.59
N ILE A 185 -30.69 6.91 40.34
CA ILE A 185 -31.24 7.94 39.43
C ILE A 185 -30.13 8.48 38.52
N PRO A 186 -30.34 8.53 37.19
CA PRO A 186 -29.44 9.24 36.28
C PRO A 186 -29.24 10.69 36.73
N ARG A 187 -27.99 11.11 36.94
CA ARG A 187 -27.71 12.48 37.37
C ARG A 187 -27.84 13.48 36.23
N ASP A 188 -28.42 14.64 36.51
CA ASP A 188 -28.39 15.75 35.57
C ASP A 188 -26.98 16.36 35.54
N LEU A 189 -26.42 16.50 34.33
CA LEU A 189 -25.16 17.17 34.12
C LEU A 189 -25.38 18.70 34.10
N THR A 190 -24.92 19.39 35.14
CA THR A 190 -24.80 20.85 35.16
C THR A 190 -23.76 21.32 34.14
N GLU A 191 -23.84 22.59 33.73
CA GLU A 191 -22.88 23.20 32.80
C GLU A 191 -21.44 23.18 33.36
N GLN A 192 -21.29 23.39 34.68
CA GLN A 192 -20.01 23.27 35.37
C GLN A 192 -19.44 21.85 35.27
N HIS A 193 -20.25 20.80 35.49
CA HIS A 193 -19.78 19.42 35.34
C HIS A 193 -19.33 19.12 33.91
N ARG A 194 -20.05 19.61 32.88
CA ARG A 194 -19.66 19.45 31.47
C ARG A 194 -18.31 20.12 31.17
N MET A 195 -18.09 21.32 31.68
CA MET A 195 -16.83 22.05 31.46
C MET A 195 -15.63 21.32 32.11
N LEU A 196 -15.79 20.81 33.33
CA LEU A 196 -14.75 20.04 34.02
C LEU A 196 -14.43 18.73 33.27
N ILE A 197 -15.47 18.01 32.84
CA ILE A 197 -15.31 16.77 32.07
C ILE A 197 -14.63 17.03 30.72
N SER A 198 -15.03 18.06 29.99
CA SER A 198 -14.43 18.42 28.70
C SER A 198 -12.94 18.80 28.84
N THR A 199 -12.60 19.51 29.92
CA THR A 199 -11.21 19.86 30.25
C THR A 199 -10.39 18.63 30.60
N ALA A 200 -10.92 17.74 31.45
CA ALA A 200 -10.28 16.49 31.82
C ALA A 200 -10.07 15.57 30.60
N ALA A 201 -11.09 15.43 29.74
CA ALA A 201 -11.01 14.65 28.52
C ALA A 201 -9.93 15.18 27.57
N SER A 202 -9.85 16.51 27.39
CA SER A 202 -8.83 17.14 26.56
C SER A 202 -7.40 16.93 27.07
N HIS A 203 -7.21 16.87 28.39
CA HIS A 203 -5.92 16.58 28.99
C HIS A 203 -5.56 15.09 28.89
N GLN A 204 -6.45 14.21 29.34
CA GLN A 204 -6.22 12.75 29.35
C GLN A 204 -6.12 12.14 27.95
N ALA A 205 -6.74 12.75 26.93
CA ALA A 205 -6.64 12.29 25.54
C ALA A 205 -5.24 12.42 24.93
N LYS A 206 -4.37 13.30 25.45
CA LYS A 206 -3.03 13.54 24.89
C LYS A 206 -2.08 12.36 25.13
N ASP A 207 -2.16 11.77 26.31
CA ASP A 207 -1.27 10.69 26.76
C ASP A 207 -1.92 9.30 26.63
N MET A 208 -3.08 9.22 25.97
CA MET A 208 -3.86 7.99 25.83
C MET A 208 -3.20 7.00 24.85
N ASP A 209 -2.82 5.82 25.35
CA ASP A 209 -2.29 4.74 24.51
C ASP A 209 -3.41 3.90 23.91
N LEU A 210 -3.66 4.08 22.61
CA LEU A 210 -4.69 3.33 21.88
C LEU A 210 -4.31 1.86 21.60
N SER A 211 -3.08 1.43 21.89
CA SER A 211 -2.62 0.06 21.63
C SER A 211 -2.92 -0.91 22.77
N VAL A 212 -3.28 -0.42 23.97
CA VAL A 212 -3.44 -1.24 25.17
C VAL A 212 -4.65 -0.79 25.99
N VAL A 213 -5.43 -1.76 26.50
CA VAL A 213 -6.56 -1.50 27.39
C VAL A 213 -6.59 -2.50 28.55
N ARG A 214 -7.31 -2.19 29.63
CA ARG A 214 -7.66 -3.16 30.68
C ARG A 214 -9.17 -3.21 30.87
N LEU A 215 -9.69 -4.36 31.31
CA LEU A 215 -11.09 -4.50 31.72
C LEU A 215 -11.20 -4.17 33.20
N MET A 216 -12.11 -3.27 33.57
CA MET A 216 -12.51 -3.04 34.95
C MET A 216 -13.88 -3.66 35.18
N PHE A 217 -13.99 -4.55 36.17
CA PHE A 217 -15.22 -5.19 36.57
C PHE A 217 -15.73 -4.56 37.87
N THR A 218 -17.00 -4.16 37.89
CA THR A 218 -17.68 -3.60 39.06
C THR A 218 -18.98 -4.35 39.28
N ALA A 219 -19.19 -4.89 40.48
CA ALA A 219 -20.41 -5.59 40.85
C ALA A 219 -21.33 -4.71 41.71
N PHE A 220 -22.63 -4.77 41.44
CA PHE A 220 -23.69 -4.08 42.15
C PHE A 220 -24.70 -5.11 42.68
N LEU A 221 -24.91 -5.10 44.00
CA LEU A 221 -25.85 -5.97 44.70
C LEU A 221 -27.19 -5.25 44.90
N PRO A 222 -28.31 -5.99 44.93
CA PRO A 222 -29.63 -5.45 45.19
C PRO A 222 -29.71 -4.83 46.59
N ASP A 223 -30.47 -3.75 46.69
CA ASP A 223 -30.90 -3.12 47.93
C ASP A 223 -32.28 -3.64 48.38
N GLY A 224 -32.79 -3.12 49.51
CA GLY A 224 -34.09 -3.49 50.06
C GLY A 224 -35.30 -3.13 49.19
N GLU A 225 -35.13 -2.32 48.13
CA GLU A 225 -36.17 -1.93 47.17
C GLU A 225 -36.04 -2.64 45.82
N GLY A 226 -35.07 -3.56 45.68
CA GLY A 226 -34.81 -4.32 44.45
C GLY A 226 -33.94 -3.60 43.42
N GLY A 227 -33.41 -2.41 43.74
CA GLY A 227 -32.45 -1.67 42.90
C GLY A 227 -31.01 -2.16 43.11
N TYR A 228 -30.19 -2.16 42.06
CA TYR A 228 -28.78 -2.57 42.16
C TYR A 228 -27.87 -1.38 42.52
N THR A 229 -27.71 -1.11 43.81
CA THR A 229 -27.02 0.11 44.30
C THR A 229 -25.83 -0.17 45.22
N ARG A 230 -25.79 -1.34 45.87
CA ARG A 230 -24.69 -1.70 46.78
C ARG A 230 -23.49 -2.16 45.98
N ARG A 231 -22.50 -1.28 45.82
CA ARG A 231 -21.32 -1.52 44.99
C ARG A 231 -20.23 -2.29 45.74
N LEU A 232 -19.54 -3.20 45.04
CA LEU A 232 -18.30 -3.84 45.49
C LEU A 232 -17.05 -3.14 44.93
N ASP A 233 -15.90 -3.35 45.55
CA ASP A 233 -14.63 -2.83 45.05
C ASP A 233 -14.33 -3.34 43.64
N PRO A 234 -13.92 -2.45 42.72
CA PRO A 234 -13.72 -2.82 41.33
C PRO A 234 -12.42 -3.62 41.18
N VAL A 235 -12.41 -4.57 40.25
CA VAL A 235 -11.23 -5.40 39.96
C VAL A 235 -10.80 -5.18 38.52
N ILE A 236 -9.51 -4.94 38.30
CA ILE A 236 -8.95 -4.65 36.99
C ILE A 236 -8.21 -5.89 36.46
N SER A 237 -8.46 -6.24 35.20
CA SER A 237 -7.81 -7.36 34.52
C SER A 237 -6.35 -7.09 34.19
N GLU A 238 -5.64 -8.10 33.70
CA GLU A 238 -4.37 -7.90 33.00
C GLU A 238 -4.54 -7.04 31.71
N PRO A 239 -3.47 -6.38 31.22
CA PRO A 239 -3.52 -5.59 30.00
C PRO A 239 -3.75 -6.44 28.76
N ILE A 240 -4.58 -5.91 27.87
CA ILE A 240 -4.91 -6.47 26.57
C ILE A 240 -4.29 -5.56 25.53
N TYR A 241 -3.41 -6.13 24.71
CA TYR A 241 -2.71 -5.43 23.65
C TYR A 241 -3.34 -5.71 22.29
N ASP A 242 -3.46 -4.67 21.46
CA ASP A 242 -3.94 -4.80 20.10
C ASP A 242 -2.91 -5.53 19.23
N SER A 243 -3.28 -6.69 18.69
CA SER A 243 -2.43 -7.45 17.76
C SER A 243 -2.13 -6.71 16.46
N LYS A 244 -2.87 -5.65 16.11
CA LYS A 244 -2.54 -4.77 14.98
C LYS A 244 -1.55 -3.66 15.33
N ALA A 245 -1.30 -3.41 16.61
CA ALA A 245 -0.30 -2.44 17.04
C ALA A 245 1.11 -2.97 16.71
N PRO A 246 2.01 -2.14 16.13
CA PRO A 246 3.35 -2.59 15.73
C PRO A 246 4.24 -3.11 16.87
N ASN A 247 4.03 -2.59 18.08
CA ASN A 247 4.74 -2.93 19.31
C ASN A 247 4.11 -4.09 20.08
N ALA A 248 2.95 -4.59 19.65
CA ALA A 248 2.25 -5.71 20.29
C ALA A 248 1.75 -6.77 19.30
N SER A 249 2.30 -6.76 18.08
CA SER A 249 2.07 -7.80 17.10
C SER A 249 2.58 -9.14 17.65
N ASN A 250 1.86 -10.22 17.36
CA ASN A 250 2.37 -11.55 17.64
C ASN A 250 3.61 -11.81 16.77
N LEU A 251 4.69 -12.25 17.40
CA LEU A 251 5.89 -12.66 16.67
C LEU A 251 5.70 -14.06 16.10
N LYS A 252 6.01 -14.24 14.83
CA LYS A 252 5.94 -15.55 14.17
C LYS A 252 6.97 -15.68 13.08
N ILE A 253 7.74 -16.77 13.12
CA ILE A 253 8.58 -17.19 12.01
C ILE A 253 7.70 -17.95 11.00
N VAL A 254 7.55 -17.39 9.81
CA VAL A 254 6.74 -17.98 8.73
C VAL A 254 7.57 -19.03 8.00
N ARG A 255 8.78 -18.66 7.56
CA ARG A 255 9.68 -19.55 6.81
C ARG A 255 11.13 -19.10 6.97
N MET A 256 12.04 -20.05 6.92
CA MET A 256 13.49 -19.81 6.80
C MET A 256 13.97 -20.50 5.53
N ASP A 257 14.91 -19.89 4.82
CA ASP A 257 15.54 -20.48 3.63
C ASP A 257 16.50 -21.63 4.01
N ARG A 258 17.23 -21.48 5.12
CA ARG A 258 18.13 -22.47 5.70
C ARG A 258 17.67 -22.83 7.10
N THR A 259 17.60 -24.14 7.35
CA THR A 259 17.28 -24.72 8.67
C THR A 259 18.45 -25.52 9.24
N ALA A 260 19.62 -25.40 8.61
CA ALA A 260 20.86 -25.99 9.09
C ALA A 260 22.05 -25.11 8.67
N GLY A 261 23.14 -25.23 9.42
CA GLY A 261 24.36 -24.46 9.17
C GLY A 261 25.59 -24.96 9.91
N CYS A 262 26.76 -24.40 9.60
CA CYS A 262 28.03 -24.81 10.18
C CYS A 262 28.20 -24.31 11.62
N VAL A 263 28.79 -25.13 12.50
CA VAL A 263 29.11 -24.76 13.91
C VAL A 263 29.96 -23.48 14.04
N THR A 264 30.73 -23.13 13.00
CA THR A 264 31.53 -21.90 12.97
C THR A 264 30.70 -20.63 12.86
N GLY A 265 29.41 -20.73 12.51
CA GLY A 265 28.52 -19.60 12.25
C GLY A 265 28.96 -18.74 11.04
N GLY A 266 28.33 -17.58 10.89
CA GLY A 266 28.61 -16.61 9.84
C GLY A 266 27.87 -16.81 8.52
N GLU A 267 27.02 -17.83 8.40
CA GLU A 267 26.22 -18.09 7.20
C GLU A 267 25.01 -17.16 7.16
N GLU A 268 24.72 -16.59 6.00
CA GLU A 268 23.56 -15.73 5.79
C GLU A 268 22.28 -16.56 5.63
N VAL A 269 21.26 -16.17 6.39
CA VAL A 269 19.95 -16.81 6.45
C VAL A 269 18.88 -15.76 6.21
N TYR A 270 17.93 -16.10 5.35
CA TYR A 270 16.75 -15.30 5.04
C TYR A 270 15.55 -15.85 5.82
N LEU A 271 15.06 -15.05 6.77
CA LEU A 271 13.93 -15.38 7.61
C LEU A 271 12.73 -14.49 7.27
N LEU A 272 11.64 -15.13 6.84
CA LEU A 272 10.34 -14.50 6.64
C LEU A 272 9.53 -14.59 7.94
N CYS A 273 8.96 -13.46 8.36
CA CYS A 273 8.22 -13.34 9.60
C CYS A 273 6.97 -12.45 9.44
N ASP A 274 6.09 -12.54 10.42
CA ASP A 274 5.02 -11.54 10.59
C ASP A 274 5.63 -10.16 10.93
N LYS A 275 4.79 -9.12 10.94
CA LYS A 275 5.25 -7.72 11.07
C LYS A 275 6.10 -7.48 12.32
N VAL A 276 7.35 -7.05 12.13
CA VAL A 276 8.30 -6.68 13.19
C VAL A 276 8.81 -5.24 13.07
N GLN A 277 9.32 -4.69 14.17
CA GLN A 277 10.01 -3.39 14.18
C GLN A 277 11.53 -3.60 14.09
N LYS A 278 12.19 -2.93 13.15
CA LYS A 278 13.62 -3.14 12.86
C LYS A 278 14.55 -2.86 14.04
N ASP A 279 14.20 -1.90 14.90
CA ASP A 279 15.04 -1.48 16.02
C ASP A 279 14.82 -2.35 17.27
N ASP A 280 13.66 -3.01 17.34
CA ASP A 280 13.15 -3.75 18.50
C ASP A 280 12.99 -5.26 18.24
N ILE A 281 13.86 -5.85 17.42
CA ILE A 281 13.81 -7.28 17.10
C ILE A 281 15.18 -7.94 17.19
N GLN A 282 15.20 -9.20 17.60
CA GLN A 282 16.37 -10.08 17.65
C GLN A 282 15.97 -11.49 17.22
N VAL A 283 16.91 -12.21 16.61
CA VAL A 283 16.79 -13.64 16.30
C VAL A 283 17.59 -14.40 17.35
N ARG A 284 16.92 -15.17 18.21
CA ARG A 284 17.53 -15.92 19.31
C ARG A 284 17.66 -17.40 18.93
N PHE A 285 18.87 -17.92 19.06
CA PHE A 285 19.20 -19.35 18.99
C PHE A 285 19.40 -19.85 20.41
N TYR A 286 18.80 -20.99 20.76
CA TYR A 286 18.96 -21.55 22.09
C TYR A 286 18.81 -23.08 22.12
N GLU A 287 19.35 -23.69 23.15
CA GLU A 287 19.26 -25.12 23.48
C GLU A 287 18.83 -25.24 24.94
N ASP A 288 17.89 -26.14 25.23
CA ASP A 288 17.41 -26.41 26.59
C ASP A 288 18.00 -27.74 27.09
N ASP A 289 18.53 -27.74 28.33
CA ASP A 289 18.97 -28.92 29.09
C ASP A 289 17.97 -29.23 30.23
N GLU A 290 18.16 -30.34 30.96
CA GLU A 290 17.29 -30.77 32.07
C GLU A 290 17.16 -29.76 33.23
N THR A 291 18.00 -28.73 33.28
CA THR A 291 17.98 -27.66 34.29
C THR A 291 17.54 -26.28 33.77
N GLY A 292 17.21 -26.13 32.48
CA GLY A 292 16.84 -24.85 31.85
C GLY A 292 17.61 -24.55 30.55
N ILE A 293 17.88 -23.28 30.26
CA ILE A 293 18.56 -22.86 29.02
C ILE A 293 20.07 -23.22 29.10
N ALA A 294 20.50 -24.16 28.28
CA ALA A 294 21.88 -24.67 28.19
C ALA A 294 22.83 -23.72 27.47
N TRP A 295 22.30 -23.06 26.44
CA TRP A 295 23.04 -22.16 25.57
C TRP A 295 22.07 -21.18 24.92
N GLU A 296 22.50 -19.93 24.78
CA GLU A 296 21.82 -18.96 23.95
C GLU A 296 22.82 -18.09 23.17
N ALA A 297 22.44 -17.74 21.95
CA ALA A 297 23.15 -16.80 21.10
C ALA A 297 22.18 -16.06 20.19
N PHE A 298 22.64 -14.97 19.59
CA PHE A 298 21.81 -14.12 18.73
C PHE A 298 22.37 -14.09 17.31
N GLY A 299 21.47 -14.14 16.32
CA GLY A 299 21.82 -13.86 14.94
C GLY A 299 22.34 -12.44 14.78
N ASP A 300 23.37 -12.27 13.96
CA ASP A 300 24.02 -10.99 13.72
C ASP A 300 23.37 -10.29 12.52
N PHE A 301 22.80 -9.12 12.74
CA PHE A 301 22.18 -8.28 11.71
C PHE A 301 21.98 -6.84 12.21
N SER A 302 21.92 -5.90 11.28
CA SER A 302 21.62 -4.49 11.51
C SER A 302 20.15 -4.18 11.24
N PRO A 303 19.60 -3.07 11.76
CA PRO A 303 18.23 -2.65 11.45
C PRO A 303 17.95 -2.44 9.94
N THR A 304 19.00 -2.22 9.14
CA THR A 304 18.93 -2.14 7.66
C THR A 304 18.60 -3.46 7.01
N ASP A 305 18.94 -4.57 7.65
CA ASP A 305 18.77 -5.92 7.12
C ASP A 305 17.35 -6.47 7.37
N VAL A 306 16.53 -5.69 8.10
CA VAL A 306 15.09 -5.94 8.28
C VAL A 306 14.32 -5.33 7.10
N HIS A 307 14.03 -6.15 6.11
CA HIS A 307 13.38 -5.73 4.87
C HIS A 307 11.87 -5.54 5.05
N ARG A 308 11.42 -4.28 4.96
CA ARG A 308 10.01 -3.85 4.98
C ARG A 308 9.18 -4.45 6.14
N GLN A 309 9.78 -4.71 7.30
CA GLN A 309 9.13 -5.29 8.49
C GLN A 309 8.69 -6.76 8.40
N PHE A 310 8.95 -7.46 7.29
CA PHE A 310 8.44 -8.83 7.07
C PHE A 310 9.53 -9.86 6.77
N ALA A 311 10.77 -9.43 6.56
CA ALA A 311 11.90 -10.31 6.37
C ALA A 311 13.12 -9.79 7.13
N ILE A 312 13.95 -10.70 7.62
CA ILE A 312 15.20 -10.41 8.30
C ILE A 312 16.28 -11.24 7.62
N VAL A 313 17.31 -10.57 7.12
CA VAL A 313 18.55 -11.22 6.68
C VAL A 313 19.53 -11.13 7.84
N PHE A 314 20.05 -12.27 8.30
CA PHE A 314 20.99 -12.30 9.42
C PHE A 314 22.05 -13.37 9.23
N LYS A 315 23.16 -13.25 9.97
CA LYS A 315 24.22 -14.26 10.02
C LYS A 315 24.08 -15.15 11.24
N THR A 316 24.17 -16.46 11.04
CA THR A 316 24.04 -17.44 12.13
C THR A 316 25.12 -17.24 13.20
N PRO A 317 24.80 -17.31 14.51
CA PRO A 317 25.82 -17.26 15.55
C PRO A 317 26.73 -18.49 15.52
N LYS A 318 27.88 -18.39 16.19
CA LYS A 318 28.78 -19.54 16.42
C LYS A 318 28.17 -20.46 17.47
N TYR A 319 28.20 -21.77 17.24
CA TYR A 319 27.78 -22.74 18.25
C TYR A 319 28.80 -22.84 19.39
N ARG A 320 28.36 -23.19 20.61
CA ARG A 320 29.23 -23.22 21.82
C ARG A 320 30.45 -24.13 21.65
N ASP A 321 30.27 -25.27 20.99
CA ASP A 321 31.34 -26.23 20.71
C ASP A 321 31.61 -26.31 19.21
N GLN A 322 32.80 -25.86 18.80
CA GLN A 322 33.21 -25.88 17.40
C GLN A 322 33.78 -27.24 16.96
N ASN A 323 34.10 -28.13 17.91
CA ASN A 323 34.67 -29.45 17.64
C ASN A 323 33.59 -30.54 17.65
N LEU A 324 32.40 -30.22 17.15
CA LEU A 324 31.27 -31.12 17.07
C LEU A 324 31.62 -32.34 16.20
N GLN A 325 31.22 -33.54 16.63
CA GLN A 325 31.42 -34.78 15.85
C GLN A 325 30.13 -35.25 15.15
N LYS A 326 28.97 -34.88 15.69
CA LYS A 326 27.64 -35.23 15.17
C LYS A 326 26.77 -33.98 15.09
N PRO A 327 25.87 -33.86 14.11
CA PRO A 327 24.96 -32.72 14.03
C PRO A 327 24.11 -32.58 15.30
N ILE A 328 23.84 -31.35 15.70
CA ILE A 328 23.02 -31.03 16.88
C ILE A 328 21.88 -30.08 16.51
N SER A 329 20.69 -30.35 17.04
CA SER A 329 19.50 -29.53 16.78
C SER A 329 19.28 -28.55 17.93
N VAL A 330 19.21 -27.27 17.58
CA VAL A 330 18.87 -26.15 18.46
C VAL A 330 17.54 -25.53 18.03
N PHE A 331 17.02 -24.58 18.80
CA PHE A 331 15.82 -23.82 18.46
C PHE A 331 16.14 -22.39 18.09
N VAL A 332 15.36 -21.85 17.16
CA VAL A 332 15.40 -20.47 16.68
C VAL A 332 14.05 -19.83 16.94
N GLN A 333 14.05 -18.65 17.53
CA GLN A 333 12.83 -17.87 17.75
C GLN A 333 13.12 -16.38 17.56
N LEU A 334 12.09 -15.62 17.20
CA LEU A 334 12.13 -14.17 17.26
C LEU A 334 11.92 -13.73 18.71
N LYS A 335 12.64 -12.69 19.12
CA LYS A 335 12.51 -12.07 20.45
C LYS A 335 12.48 -10.55 20.30
N ARG A 336 11.46 -9.89 20.86
CA ARG A 336 11.39 -8.42 20.93
C ARG A 336 12.28 -7.93 22.08
N LYS A 337 12.99 -6.80 21.90
CA LYS A 337 13.95 -6.30 22.91
C LYS A 337 13.23 -5.62 24.07
N SER A 338 12.14 -4.90 23.78
CA SER A 338 11.39 -4.07 24.73
C SER A 338 10.63 -4.86 25.78
N ASP A 339 9.85 -5.86 25.39
CA ASP A 339 8.97 -6.65 26.27
C ASP A 339 9.38 -8.12 26.43
N HIS A 340 10.49 -8.52 25.78
CA HIS A 340 10.99 -9.89 25.76
C HIS A 340 9.98 -10.94 25.25
N GLU A 341 8.96 -10.51 24.49
CA GLU A 341 8.03 -11.44 23.83
C GLU A 341 8.77 -12.31 22.80
N THR A 342 8.33 -13.55 22.66
CA THR A 342 8.98 -14.54 21.79
C THR A 342 7.98 -15.19 20.84
N SER A 343 8.45 -15.59 19.66
CA SER A 343 7.66 -16.41 18.74
C SER A 343 7.70 -17.89 19.13
N GLU A 344 6.81 -18.69 18.54
CA GLU A 344 6.98 -20.16 18.57
C GLU A 344 8.37 -20.56 18.02
N PRO A 345 9.07 -21.48 18.70
CA PRO A 345 10.41 -21.90 18.28
C PRO A 345 10.38 -22.77 17.03
N LYS A 346 11.41 -22.64 16.19
CA LYS A 346 11.66 -23.44 15.00
C LYS A 346 12.98 -24.20 15.14
N PRO A 347 13.05 -25.49 14.78
CA PRO A 347 14.28 -26.25 14.88
C PRO A 347 15.31 -25.76 13.83
N PHE A 348 16.59 -25.75 14.21
CA PHE A 348 17.73 -25.45 13.36
C PHE A 348 18.87 -26.41 13.70
N THR A 349 19.57 -26.96 12.71
CA THR A 349 20.59 -28.00 12.93
C THR A 349 22.00 -27.48 12.63
N TYR A 350 22.88 -27.51 13.63
CA TYR A 350 24.30 -27.24 13.44
C TYR A 350 25.04 -28.50 13.00
N HIS A 351 25.86 -28.40 11.95
CA HIS A 351 26.71 -29.48 11.46
C HIS A 351 28.20 -29.21 11.70
N PRO A 352 29.01 -30.26 11.89
CA PRO A 352 30.45 -30.13 12.11
C PRO A 352 31.16 -29.49 10.91
N GLN A 353 32.29 -28.85 11.17
CA GLN A 353 33.11 -28.22 10.13
C GLN A 353 33.83 -29.27 9.30
N ILE A 354 33.52 -29.36 8.00
CA ILE A 354 34.25 -30.21 7.06
C ILE A 354 35.52 -29.46 6.65
N ILE A 355 36.63 -29.72 7.36
CA ILE A 355 37.95 -29.18 6.97
C ILE A 355 38.52 -30.09 5.89
N ASP A 356 38.38 -29.70 4.63
CA ASP A 356 39.06 -30.35 3.52
C ASP A 356 40.56 -30.01 3.56
N LYS A 357 41.33 -30.92 4.15
CA LYS A 357 42.79 -30.76 4.30
C LYS A 357 43.53 -30.83 2.96
N GLU A 358 42.91 -31.35 1.91
CA GLU A 358 43.54 -31.62 0.61
C GLU A 358 43.61 -30.36 -0.28
N GLU A 359 42.52 -29.59 -0.35
CA GLU A 359 42.42 -28.31 -1.09
C GLU A 359 43.42 -27.26 -0.55
N VAL A 360 43.60 -27.20 0.77
CA VAL A 360 44.53 -26.28 1.45
C VAL A 360 45.99 -26.63 1.15
N GLN A 361 46.33 -27.93 1.08
CA GLN A 361 47.66 -28.38 0.68
C GLN A 361 47.94 -28.09 -0.79
N ARG A 362 46.93 -28.25 -1.66
CA ARG A 362 47.04 -27.94 -3.10
C ARG A 362 47.33 -26.46 -3.36
N LYS A 363 46.73 -25.55 -2.58
CA LYS A 363 47.00 -24.10 -2.66
C LYS A 363 48.40 -23.71 -2.16
N ARG A 364 48.99 -24.46 -1.23
CA ARG A 364 50.37 -24.25 -0.77
C ARG A 364 51.43 -24.77 -1.75
N GLN A 365 51.05 -25.62 -2.71
CA GLN A 365 51.97 -26.29 -3.65
C GLN A 365 52.15 -25.60 -5.02
N LYS A 366 51.42 -24.52 -5.33
CA LYS A 366 51.66 -23.77 -6.57
C LYS A 366 52.93 -22.91 -6.46
N THR A 367 54.05 -23.45 -6.92
CA THR A 367 55.28 -22.71 -7.24
C THR A 367 55.10 -21.87 -8.51
N LEU A 368 55.66 -20.65 -8.52
CA LEU A 368 55.59 -19.67 -9.61
C LEU A 368 56.22 -20.20 -10.92
N PRO A 369 55.68 -19.87 -12.12
CA PRO A 369 56.28 -20.26 -13.39
C PRO A 369 57.51 -19.40 -13.71
N ASN A 370 58.60 -20.06 -14.10
CA ASN A 370 59.84 -19.45 -14.56
C ASN A 370 59.64 -18.96 -16.02
N PHE A 371 59.89 -17.68 -16.30
CA PHE A 371 59.87 -17.13 -17.66
C PHE A 371 61.20 -17.45 -18.38
N PRO A 372 61.18 -17.92 -19.65
CA PRO A 372 62.40 -18.02 -20.45
C PRO A 372 62.66 -16.70 -21.19
N ASP A 373 63.76 -16.03 -20.85
CA ASP A 373 64.28 -14.87 -21.57
C ASP A 373 65.09 -15.30 -22.80
N TYR A 374 64.84 -14.67 -23.96
CA TYR A 374 65.69 -14.76 -25.13
C TYR A 374 65.97 -13.36 -25.71
N GLY A 375 67.25 -12.94 -25.63
CA GLY A 375 67.92 -12.18 -26.68
C GLY A 375 68.08 -10.66 -26.49
N GLY A 376 69.25 -10.25 -25.98
CA GLY A 376 69.74 -8.87 -26.08
C GLY A 376 71.21 -8.76 -25.70
N ALA A 377 72.07 -8.44 -26.68
CA ALA A 377 73.51 -8.46 -26.61
C ALA A 377 74.13 -7.43 -25.64
N GLY A 378 75.31 -7.78 -25.08
CA GLY A 378 76.33 -6.77 -24.73
C GLY A 378 77.03 -6.95 -23.38
N GLY A 379 78.28 -7.40 -23.44
CA GLY A 379 79.33 -6.82 -22.59
C GLY A 379 79.61 -7.47 -21.22
N GLY A 380 80.69 -8.25 -21.18
CA GLY A 380 81.76 -8.02 -20.21
C GLY A 380 81.65 -8.69 -18.84
N GLY A 381 82.59 -9.62 -18.59
CA GLY A 381 83.36 -9.59 -17.33
C GLY A 381 83.12 -10.71 -16.33
N GLY A 382 84.16 -11.54 -16.13
CA GLY A 382 84.46 -12.30 -14.91
C GLY A 382 83.56 -13.52 -14.69
N GLY A 383 84.07 -14.75 -14.82
CA GLY A 383 84.92 -15.39 -13.81
C GLY A 383 84.02 -15.83 -12.63
N MET A 384 83.98 -17.08 -12.17
CA MET A 384 85.01 -18.10 -12.07
C MET A 384 84.34 -19.28 -11.33
N PHE A 385 84.66 -20.52 -11.72
CA PHE A 385 84.67 -21.73 -10.87
C PHE A 385 83.30 -22.21 -10.32
N ARG A 386 82.98 -23.50 -10.16
CA ARG A 386 83.70 -24.77 -10.20
C ARG A 386 82.59 -25.84 -10.30
N GLY A 387 82.72 -26.82 -11.17
CA GLY A 387 83.11 -28.14 -10.70
C GLY A 387 82.00 -29.14 -11.05
N THR A 388 82.16 -29.88 -12.14
CA THR A 388 82.70 -31.26 -12.13
C THR A 388 81.77 -32.25 -11.45
N GLY A 389 81.31 -33.24 -12.22
CA GLY A 389 81.03 -34.54 -11.62
C GLY A 389 80.06 -35.42 -12.40
N GLY A 390 80.56 -36.07 -13.45
CA GLY A 390 80.27 -37.49 -13.68
C GLY A 390 78.91 -37.84 -14.26
N GLY A 391 78.92 -38.25 -15.54
CA GLY A 391 78.12 -39.40 -15.96
C GLY A 391 78.63 -40.71 -15.30
N PRO A 392 78.32 -41.90 -15.84
CA PRO A 392 77.62 -42.16 -17.10
C PRO A 392 76.59 -43.31 -17.02
N ALA A 393 76.04 -43.65 -18.20
CA ALA A 393 75.76 -45.02 -18.66
C ALA A 393 74.57 -45.77 -18.02
N THR A 394 73.79 -46.61 -18.70
CA THR A 394 73.65 -47.09 -20.08
C THR A 394 72.49 -48.08 -20.07
N GLY A 395 71.83 -48.27 -21.21
CA GLY A 395 71.02 -49.46 -21.53
C GLY A 395 69.52 -49.21 -21.34
N GLY A 396 68.65 -49.36 -22.34
CA GLY A 396 68.72 -50.13 -23.57
C GLY A 396 67.40 -50.89 -23.68
N GLY A 397 66.65 -50.75 -24.77
CA GLY A 397 65.40 -51.51 -24.95
C GLY A 397 64.41 -50.97 -25.96
N HIS A 398 64.70 -51.21 -27.25
CA HIS A 398 63.79 -51.62 -28.33
C HIS A 398 62.29 -51.21 -28.33
N GLY A 399 61.90 -50.59 -29.45
CA GLY A 399 60.86 -51.16 -30.31
C GLY A 399 59.52 -50.42 -30.36
N GLY A 400 59.20 -49.84 -31.52
CA GLY A 400 57.83 -49.44 -31.84
C GLY A 400 57.74 -48.22 -32.74
N GLY A 401 58.05 -48.40 -34.03
CA GLY A 401 57.68 -47.43 -35.05
C GLY A 401 56.15 -47.31 -35.11
N GLY A 402 55.68 -46.08 -35.04
CA GLY A 402 54.29 -45.70 -35.31
C GLY A 402 54.32 -44.26 -35.76
N GLY A 403 54.42 -44.05 -37.08
CA GLY A 403 54.09 -42.78 -37.69
C GLY A 403 52.62 -42.50 -37.38
N GLY A 404 52.38 -41.71 -36.33
CA GLY A 404 51.11 -41.06 -36.15
C GLY A 404 51.05 -39.95 -37.19
N GLU A 405 50.43 -40.24 -38.34
CA GLU A 405 49.81 -39.20 -39.14
C GLU A 405 49.02 -38.32 -38.16
N CYS A 406 49.41 -37.06 -38.03
CA CYS A 406 48.52 -36.05 -37.48
C CYS A 406 47.33 -36.00 -38.43
N VAL A 407 46.29 -36.78 -38.12
CA VAL A 407 44.99 -36.68 -38.77
C VAL A 407 44.48 -35.29 -38.40
N PHE A 408 44.85 -34.29 -39.19
CA PHE A 408 44.22 -32.97 -39.14
C PHE A 408 42.75 -33.25 -39.44
N GLU A 409 41.90 -33.00 -38.45
CA GLU A 409 40.47 -33.23 -38.58
C GLU A 409 39.99 -32.39 -39.78
N PRO A 410 39.50 -32.99 -40.87
CA PRO A 410 39.20 -32.27 -42.11
C PRO A 410 38.18 -31.15 -41.91
N ARG A 411 37.36 -31.26 -40.85
CA ARG A 411 36.39 -30.24 -40.41
C ARG A 411 37.04 -28.95 -39.91
N LEU A 412 38.20 -29.03 -39.23
CA LEU A 412 38.91 -27.84 -38.72
C LEU A 412 39.56 -27.06 -39.86
N ALA A 413 40.10 -27.76 -40.87
CA ALA A 413 40.66 -27.13 -42.06
C ALA A 413 39.56 -26.42 -42.88
N GLU A 414 38.41 -27.08 -43.08
CA GLU A 414 37.26 -26.48 -43.77
C GLU A 414 36.70 -25.25 -43.03
N LEU A 415 36.64 -25.30 -41.69
CA LEU A 415 36.22 -24.15 -40.88
C LEU A 415 37.21 -22.98 -40.99
N ALA A 416 38.52 -23.27 -40.91
CA ALA A 416 39.57 -22.25 -41.06
C ALA A 416 39.54 -21.60 -42.44
N GLU A 417 39.29 -22.38 -43.50
CA GLU A 417 39.12 -21.89 -44.87
C GLU A 417 37.90 -20.97 -44.97
N ARG A 418 36.74 -21.36 -44.41
CA ARG A 418 35.54 -20.51 -44.37
C ARG A 418 35.78 -19.19 -43.63
N HIS A 419 36.49 -19.20 -42.50
CA HIS A 419 36.85 -17.98 -41.78
C HIS A 419 37.83 -17.10 -42.57
N ALA A 420 38.81 -17.70 -43.26
CA ALA A 420 39.75 -16.96 -44.10
C ALA A 420 39.05 -16.30 -45.30
N CYS A 421 38.13 -17.01 -45.96
CA CYS A 421 37.30 -16.47 -47.03
C CYS A 421 36.43 -15.30 -46.54
N ALA A 422 35.79 -15.44 -45.37
CA ALA A 422 35.00 -14.36 -44.78
C ALA A 422 35.82 -13.11 -44.43
N LEU A 423 37.04 -13.29 -43.91
CA LEU A 423 37.99 -12.20 -43.65
C LEU A 423 38.40 -11.49 -44.96
N PHE A 424 38.66 -12.25 -46.01
CA PHE A 424 38.97 -11.70 -47.33
C PHE A 424 37.78 -10.91 -47.90
N ASP A 425 36.57 -11.49 -47.85
CA ASP A 425 35.36 -10.85 -48.33
C ASP A 425 35.04 -9.56 -47.58
N TYR A 426 35.28 -9.54 -46.26
CA TYR A 426 35.19 -8.32 -45.45
C TYR A 426 36.23 -7.28 -45.86
N ALA A 427 37.49 -7.67 -46.06
CA ALA A 427 38.53 -6.73 -46.48
C ALA A 427 38.22 -6.07 -47.85
N VAL A 428 37.51 -6.78 -48.73
CA VAL A 428 37.09 -6.27 -50.04
C VAL A 428 35.83 -5.38 -49.95
N THR A 429 34.87 -5.74 -49.10
CA THR A 429 33.54 -5.08 -49.09
C THR A 429 33.28 -4.13 -47.93
N GLY A 430 34.06 -4.21 -46.85
CA GLY A 430 33.83 -3.47 -45.61
C GLY A 430 32.56 -3.90 -44.85
N ASP A 431 31.89 -4.97 -45.28
CA ASP A 431 30.59 -5.37 -44.74
C ASP A 431 30.76 -6.37 -43.59
N ALA A 432 30.52 -5.91 -42.35
CA ALA A 432 30.65 -6.70 -41.13
C ALA A 432 29.77 -7.97 -41.14
N ARG A 433 28.69 -8.01 -41.92
CA ARG A 433 27.82 -9.18 -42.07
C ARG A 433 28.59 -10.41 -42.57
N ARG A 434 29.62 -10.20 -43.39
CA ARG A 434 30.44 -11.30 -43.93
C ARG A 434 31.34 -11.95 -42.89
N LEU A 435 31.77 -11.21 -41.87
CA LEU A 435 32.52 -11.76 -40.72
C LEU A 435 31.61 -12.52 -39.75
N LEU A 436 30.36 -12.07 -39.61
CA LEU A 436 29.39 -12.64 -38.67
C LEU A 436 28.76 -13.93 -39.19
N ALA A 437 28.58 -14.08 -40.50
CA ALA A 437 27.96 -15.27 -41.10
C ALA A 437 28.66 -16.61 -40.74
N PRO A 438 30.01 -16.72 -40.74
CA PRO A 438 30.71 -17.92 -40.25
C PRO A 438 30.65 -18.08 -38.72
N GLN A 439 30.46 -17.00 -37.98
CA GLN A 439 30.45 -16.98 -36.50
C GLN A 439 29.05 -17.21 -35.91
N ARG A 440 28.08 -17.67 -36.71
CA ARG A 440 26.70 -17.93 -36.30
C ARG A 440 26.55 -18.64 -34.95
N PRO A 441 27.32 -19.69 -34.60
CA PRO A 441 27.17 -20.37 -33.30
C PRO A 441 27.46 -19.49 -32.09
N LEU A 442 28.23 -18.41 -32.26
CA LEU A 442 28.51 -17.43 -31.21
C LEU A 442 27.34 -16.46 -31.01
N MET A 443 26.44 -16.33 -31.98
CA MET A 443 25.26 -15.46 -31.83
C MET A 443 24.23 -16.07 -30.87
N SER A 444 24.28 -17.39 -30.65
CA SER A 444 23.43 -18.10 -29.70
C SER A 444 23.99 -18.19 -28.28
N THR A 445 25.24 -17.76 -28.04
CA THR A 445 25.81 -17.81 -26.69
C THR A 445 25.16 -16.75 -25.80
N GLN A 446 24.80 -17.18 -24.59
CA GLN A 446 24.23 -16.33 -23.56
C GLN A 446 25.29 -15.99 -22.51
N ASP A 447 25.20 -14.80 -21.93
CA ASP A 447 26.02 -14.38 -20.79
C ASP A 447 25.49 -14.93 -19.45
N GLU A 448 26.03 -14.45 -18.32
CA GLU A 448 25.59 -14.85 -16.97
C GLU A 448 24.13 -14.52 -16.65
N ASN A 449 23.50 -13.65 -17.45
CA ASN A 449 22.12 -13.19 -17.28
C ASN A 449 21.16 -13.85 -18.30
N GLY A 450 21.67 -14.74 -19.15
CA GLY A 450 20.91 -15.31 -20.26
C GLY A 450 20.81 -14.39 -21.47
N ASP A 451 21.51 -13.25 -21.51
CA ASP A 451 21.42 -12.27 -22.59
C ASP A 451 22.30 -12.69 -23.78
N THR A 452 21.71 -12.66 -24.98
CA THR A 452 22.42 -12.93 -26.24
C THR A 452 23.04 -11.65 -26.80
N GLY A 453 23.88 -11.75 -27.83
CA GLY A 453 24.43 -10.57 -28.51
C GLY A 453 23.35 -9.58 -29.00
N LEU A 454 22.15 -10.07 -29.34
CA LEU A 454 21.00 -9.22 -29.66
C LEU A 454 20.44 -8.49 -28.44
N HIS A 455 20.31 -9.17 -27.28
CA HIS A 455 19.88 -8.53 -26.03
C HIS A 455 20.84 -7.40 -25.66
N LEU A 456 22.16 -7.67 -25.68
CA LEU A 456 23.20 -6.69 -25.38
C LEU A 456 23.18 -5.51 -26.36
N GLY A 457 22.95 -5.78 -27.65
CA GLY A 457 22.79 -4.72 -28.67
C GLY A 457 21.63 -3.77 -28.35
N VAL A 458 20.49 -4.30 -27.90
CA VAL A 458 19.33 -3.50 -27.47
C VAL A 458 19.59 -2.81 -26.14
N ILE A 459 20.16 -3.49 -25.14
CA ILE A 459 20.48 -2.91 -23.82
C ILE A 459 21.42 -1.71 -23.95
N HIS A 460 22.41 -1.80 -24.84
CA HIS A 460 23.37 -0.73 -25.09
C HIS A 460 22.92 0.27 -26.17
N SER A 461 21.68 0.16 -26.66
CA SER A 461 21.08 1.06 -27.67
C SER A 461 21.90 1.16 -28.96
N GLN A 462 22.52 0.06 -29.38
CA GLN A 462 23.34 -0.01 -30.60
C GLN A 462 22.49 -0.50 -31.78
N THR A 463 21.71 0.40 -32.37
CA THR A 463 20.76 0.09 -33.46
C THR A 463 21.44 -0.50 -34.69
N ASP A 464 22.62 -0.01 -35.06
CA ASP A 464 23.38 -0.52 -36.22
C ASP A 464 23.87 -1.95 -36.00
N ALA A 465 24.28 -2.27 -34.77
CA ALA A 465 24.65 -3.62 -34.39
C ALA A 465 23.44 -4.55 -34.42
N VAL A 466 22.30 -4.14 -33.83
CA VAL A 466 21.04 -4.91 -33.86
C VAL A 466 20.61 -5.16 -35.31
N LYS A 467 20.69 -4.17 -36.19
CA LYS A 467 20.37 -4.30 -37.62
C LYS A 467 21.28 -5.29 -38.33
N THR A 468 22.59 -5.15 -38.15
CA THR A 468 23.57 -6.06 -38.75
C THR A 468 23.36 -7.51 -38.27
N LEU A 469 23.13 -7.71 -36.97
CA LEU A 469 22.90 -9.02 -36.37
C LEU A 469 21.57 -9.63 -36.85
N ALA A 470 20.48 -8.85 -36.87
CA ALA A 470 19.15 -9.30 -37.29
C ALA A 470 19.10 -9.69 -38.77
N GLU A 471 19.77 -8.93 -39.65
CA GLU A 471 19.88 -9.25 -41.08
C GLU A 471 20.64 -10.57 -41.32
N VAL A 472 21.74 -10.81 -40.60
CA VAL A 472 22.52 -12.06 -40.71
C VAL A 472 21.70 -13.26 -40.22
N ILE A 473 20.92 -13.10 -39.15
CA ILE A 473 20.10 -14.16 -38.58
C ILE A 473 18.89 -14.48 -39.49
N SER A 474 18.25 -13.45 -40.05
CA SER A 474 17.10 -13.61 -40.98
C SER A 474 17.50 -14.29 -42.30
N ALA A 475 18.74 -14.12 -42.74
CA ALA A 475 19.24 -14.67 -44.00
C ALA A 475 19.44 -16.20 -44.03
N ILE A 476 19.36 -16.91 -42.88
CA ILE A 476 19.62 -18.35 -42.84
C ILE A 476 18.56 -19.12 -42.01
N PRO A 477 17.73 -19.97 -42.64
CA PRO A 477 16.69 -20.71 -41.95
C PRO A 477 17.29 -21.71 -40.95
N GLY A 478 16.71 -21.81 -39.74
CA GLY A 478 16.87 -23.01 -38.89
C GLY A 478 17.29 -22.81 -37.43
N GLU A 479 17.70 -21.62 -36.99
CA GLU A 479 17.99 -21.36 -35.56
C GLU A 479 17.24 -20.12 -35.08
N ASP A 480 16.42 -20.30 -34.03
CA ASP A 480 15.50 -19.29 -33.51
C ASP A 480 16.20 -18.30 -32.55
N VAL A 481 17.36 -17.79 -32.96
CA VAL A 481 18.23 -16.89 -32.17
C VAL A 481 17.50 -15.58 -31.84
N LEU A 482 16.63 -15.11 -32.73
CA LEU A 482 15.81 -13.90 -32.56
C LEU A 482 14.85 -14.00 -31.37
N ASN A 483 14.42 -15.22 -31.04
CA ASN A 483 13.36 -15.50 -30.08
C ASN A 483 13.87 -16.11 -28.77
N MET A 484 15.19 -16.24 -28.61
CA MET A 484 15.78 -16.69 -27.36
C MET A 484 15.42 -15.74 -26.23
N ARG A 485 15.17 -16.32 -25.06
CA ARG A 485 14.78 -15.60 -23.87
C ARG A 485 15.95 -15.57 -22.89
N ASN A 486 16.14 -14.43 -22.24
CA ASN A 486 17.05 -14.31 -21.10
C ASN A 486 16.45 -14.91 -19.81
N ASP A 487 17.16 -14.80 -18.68
CA ASP A 487 16.70 -15.35 -17.40
C ASP A 487 15.41 -14.70 -16.86
N LEU A 488 15.06 -13.51 -17.37
CA LEU A 488 13.80 -12.83 -17.10
C LEU A 488 12.67 -13.27 -18.05
N TYR A 489 12.92 -14.28 -18.89
CA TYR A 489 12.02 -14.76 -19.94
C TYR A 489 11.71 -13.71 -21.01
N GLN A 490 12.55 -12.67 -21.15
CA GLN A 490 12.36 -11.60 -22.12
C GLN A 490 13.10 -11.92 -23.42
N THR A 491 12.45 -11.63 -24.55
CA THR A 491 13.11 -11.66 -25.87
C THR A 491 13.76 -10.30 -26.17
N PRO A 492 14.66 -10.19 -27.17
CA PRO A 492 15.19 -8.90 -27.61
C PRO A 492 14.09 -7.88 -27.95
N LEU A 493 12.96 -8.35 -28.50
CA LEU A 493 11.80 -7.50 -28.79
C LEU A 493 11.14 -6.95 -27.52
N HIS A 494 11.00 -7.77 -26.45
CA HIS A 494 10.51 -7.27 -25.16
C HIS A 494 11.41 -6.17 -24.61
N LEU A 495 12.73 -6.35 -24.68
CA LEU A 495 13.69 -5.33 -24.22
C LEU A 495 13.60 -4.06 -25.06
N ALA A 496 13.48 -4.15 -26.39
CA ALA A 496 13.37 -2.98 -27.26
C ALA A 496 12.12 -2.14 -26.95
N VAL A 497 11.01 -2.81 -26.62
CA VAL A 497 9.77 -2.14 -26.17
C VAL A 497 9.93 -1.51 -24.79
N VAL A 498 10.56 -2.20 -23.84
CA VAL A 498 10.79 -1.68 -22.48
C VAL A 498 11.74 -0.49 -22.48
N THR A 499 12.77 -0.50 -23.31
CA THR A 499 13.72 0.61 -23.48
C THR A 499 13.21 1.71 -24.43
N GLN A 500 12.03 1.55 -25.01
CA GLN A 500 11.39 2.46 -25.96
C GLN A 500 12.23 2.78 -27.22
N GLN A 501 13.00 1.80 -27.71
CA GLN A 501 13.82 1.94 -28.91
C GLN A 501 13.00 1.55 -30.15
N LYS A 502 12.42 2.53 -30.84
CA LYS A 502 11.53 2.32 -31.99
C LYS A 502 12.25 1.63 -33.16
N GLU A 503 13.43 2.13 -33.50
CA GLU A 503 14.22 1.64 -34.63
C GLU A 503 14.68 0.19 -34.40
N ALA A 504 15.07 -0.15 -33.17
CA ALA A 504 15.44 -1.51 -32.81
C ALA A 504 14.23 -2.47 -32.87
N ALA A 505 13.05 -2.03 -32.41
CA ALA A 505 11.83 -2.82 -32.51
C ALA A 505 11.41 -3.06 -33.97
N GLU A 506 11.45 -2.03 -34.82
CA GLU A 506 11.12 -2.14 -36.25
C GLU A 506 12.05 -3.11 -36.99
N VAL A 507 13.35 -3.04 -36.71
CA VAL A 507 14.35 -3.97 -37.26
C VAL A 507 14.06 -5.42 -36.84
N LEU A 508 13.75 -5.66 -35.57
CA LEU A 508 13.45 -7.00 -35.06
C LEU A 508 12.15 -7.56 -35.65
N LEU A 509 11.12 -6.73 -35.83
CA LEU A 509 9.85 -7.12 -36.46
C LEU A 509 10.03 -7.41 -37.95
N THR A 510 10.81 -6.59 -38.66
CA THR A 510 11.18 -6.83 -40.07
C THR A 510 11.96 -8.14 -40.22
N ALA A 511 12.77 -8.51 -39.22
CA ALA A 511 13.47 -9.78 -39.15
C ALA A 511 12.59 -10.97 -38.75
N ARG A 512 11.26 -10.79 -38.62
CA ARG A 512 10.26 -11.80 -38.24
C ARG A 512 10.43 -12.36 -36.82
N ALA A 513 10.80 -11.51 -35.87
CA ALA A 513 10.72 -11.88 -34.45
C ALA A 513 9.29 -12.34 -34.08
N ASP A 514 9.18 -13.39 -33.27
CA ASP A 514 7.90 -13.92 -32.83
C ASP A 514 7.30 -13.03 -31.75
N VAL A 515 6.15 -12.44 -32.09
CA VAL A 515 5.41 -11.52 -31.25
C VAL A 515 4.48 -12.22 -30.25
N ALA A 516 4.22 -13.52 -30.44
CA ALA A 516 3.37 -14.31 -29.56
C ALA A 516 4.06 -14.72 -28.26
N LEU A 517 5.40 -14.61 -28.21
CA LEU A 517 6.18 -14.96 -27.04
C LEU A 517 5.86 -14.01 -25.88
N THR A 518 5.78 -14.58 -24.68
CA THR A 518 5.46 -13.86 -23.46
C THR A 518 6.64 -13.84 -22.50
N ASP A 519 6.74 -12.76 -21.73
CA ASP A 519 7.64 -12.67 -20.57
C ASP A 519 7.21 -13.58 -19.41
N ARG A 520 7.94 -13.53 -18.29
CA ARG A 520 7.65 -14.28 -17.05
C ARG A 520 6.25 -14.00 -16.48
N ASN A 521 5.69 -12.83 -16.77
CA ASN A 521 4.38 -12.38 -16.32
C ASN A 521 3.28 -12.67 -17.37
N GLY A 522 3.60 -13.38 -18.45
CA GLY A 522 2.67 -13.65 -19.54
C GLY A 522 2.37 -12.42 -20.41
N ASN A 523 3.15 -11.34 -20.29
CA ASN A 523 2.99 -10.16 -21.13
C ASN A 523 3.67 -10.40 -22.48
N THR A 524 2.98 -10.11 -23.56
CA THR A 524 3.58 -10.00 -24.90
C THR A 524 4.25 -8.64 -25.07
N ALA A 525 5.00 -8.44 -26.14
CA ALA A 525 5.55 -7.13 -26.49
C ALA A 525 4.46 -6.02 -26.52
N LEU A 526 3.25 -6.32 -26.98
CA LEU A 526 2.13 -5.38 -27.00
C LEU A 526 1.64 -4.99 -25.59
N HIS A 527 1.60 -5.95 -24.66
CA HIS A 527 1.23 -5.69 -23.26
C HIS A 527 2.21 -4.71 -22.60
N LEU A 528 3.52 -4.89 -22.85
CA LEU A 528 4.55 -3.99 -22.32
C LEU A 528 4.47 -2.60 -22.96
N ALA A 529 4.20 -2.53 -24.27
CA ALA A 529 4.00 -1.25 -24.97
C ALA A 529 2.79 -0.48 -24.45
N ALA A 530 1.69 -1.19 -24.15
CA ALA A 530 0.45 -0.59 -23.63
C ALA A 530 0.61 0.05 -22.24
N GLN A 531 1.57 -0.40 -21.43
CA GLN A 531 1.88 0.23 -20.14
C GLN A 531 2.64 1.56 -20.26
N GLN A 532 3.19 1.87 -21.44
CA GLN A 532 3.96 3.09 -21.66
C GLN A 532 3.03 4.30 -21.89
N LYS A 533 3.52 5.51 -21.61
CA LYS A 533 2.72 6.74 -21.76
C LYS A 533 2.63 7.26 -23.19
N GLU A 534 3.68 7.05 -23.98
CA GLU A 534 3.86 7.75 -25.26
C GLU A 534 3.00 7.17 -26.40
N GLY A 535 2.44 5.95 -26.29
CA GLY A 535 1.54 5.34 -27.29
C GLY A 535 2.16 5.05 -28.68
N GLU A 536 3.27 5.69 -29.02
CA GLU A 536 3.97 5.57 -30.29
C GLU A 536 4.50 4.15 -30.55
N MET A 537 5.00 3.47 -29.52
CA MET A 537 5.46 2.08 -29.64
C MET A 537 4.28 1.14 -29.95
N VAL A 538 3.09 1.42 -29.39
CA VAL A 538 1.88 0.66 -29.67
C VAL A 538 1.50 0.80 -31.15
N ARG A 539 1.52 2.03 -31.67
CA ARG A 539 1.28 2.27 -33.10
C ARG A 539 2.26 1.49 -33.97
N LEU A 540 3.57 1.59 -33.72
CA LEU A 540 4.59 0.87 -34.48
C LEU A 540 4.33 -0.64 -34.52
N LEU A 541 4.03 -1.24 -33.36
CA LEU A 541 3.74 -2.66 -33.26
C LEU A 541 2.47 -3.05 -34.05
N LEU A 542 1.41 -2.25 -33.99
CA LEU A 542 0.12 -2.54 -34.65
C LEU A 542 0.16 -2.41 -36.18
N HIS A 543 1.15 -1.71 -36.76
CA HIS A 543 1.32 -1.63 -38.21
C HIS A 543 1.80 -2.96 -38.84
N HIS A 544 2.20 -3.95 -38.03
CA HIS A 544 2.64 -5.26 -38.51
C HIS A 544 1.50 -6.30 -38.41
N ASP A 545 1.24 -7.03 -39.50
CA ASP A 545 0.08 -7.93 -39.69
C ASP A 545 -0.13 -8.98 -38.58
N ASN A 546 0.94 -9.41 -37.90
CA ASN A 546 0.87 -10.44 -36.85
C ASN A 546 0.46 -9.90 -35.46
N MET A 547 0.44 -8.58 -35.26
CA MET A 547 0.20 -7.98 -33.93
C MET A 547 -1.27 -7.71 -33.63
N LEU A 548 -2.13 -7.63 -34.64
CA LEU A 548 -3.57 -7.40 -34.47
C LEU A 548 -4.23 -8.56 -33.71
N GLU A 549 -3.82 -9.81 -33.96
CA GLU A 549 -4.32 -10.99 -33.25
C GLU A 549 -3.96 -10.95 -31.75
N MET A 550 -2.83 -10.33 -31.40
CA MET A 550 -2.32 -10.24 -30.03
C MET A 550 -3.03 -9.19 -29.16
N THR A 551 -3.91 -8.37 -29.74
CA THR A 551 -4.70 -7.35 -29.01
C THR A 551 -5.70 -7.96 -28.02
N SER A 552 -6.14 -9.19 -28.28
CA SER A 552 -7.16 -9.89 -27.50
C SER A 552 -6.60 -10.88 -26.47
N VAL A 553 -5.30 -11.19 -26.54
CA VAL A 553 -4.67 -12.20 -25.69
C VAL A 553 -4.50 -11.65 -24.27
N PRO A 554 -4.99 -12.35 -23.22
CA PRO A 554 -4.77 -11.96 -21.84
C PRO A 554 -3.41 -12.43 -21.31
N ASN A 555 -2.80 -11.65 -20.42
CA ASN A 555 -1.61 -12.06 -19.68
C ASN A 555 -1.93 -13.03 -18.51
N THR A 556 -0.93 -13.41 -17.70
CA THR A 556 -1.14 -14.31 -16.55
C THR A 556 -2.09 -13.74 -15.49
N ALA A 557 -2.24 -12.42 -15.42
CA ALA A 557 -3.19 -11.75 -14.53
C ALA A 557 -4.60 -11.67 -15.14
N GLY A 558 -4.81 -12.18 -16.34
CA GLY A 558 -6.10 -12.13 -17.04
C GLY A 558 -6.39 -10.80 -17.73
N LEU A 559 -5.38 -9.93 -17.89
CA LEU A 559 -5.53 -8.59 -18.46
C LEU A 559 -5.03 -8.56 -19.91
N CYS A 560 -5.88 -8.12 -20.84
CA CYS A 560 -5.49 -7.77 -22.21
C CYS A 560 -4.69 -6.44 -22.27
N PRO A 561 -3.99 -6.13 -23.38
CA PRO A 561 -3.24 -4.88 -23.55
C PRO A 561 -4.07 -3.62 -23.29
N LEU A 562 -5.34 -3.58 -23.72
CA LEU A 562 -6.23 -2.43 -23.52
C LEU A 562 -6.52 -2.18 -22.03
N HIS A 563 -6.68 -3.24 -21.22
CA HIS A 563 -6.81 -3.12 -19.77
C HIS A 563 -5.56 -2.51 -19.14
N LEU A 564 -4.37 -2.94 -19.59
CA LEU A 564 -3.10 -2.40 -19.09
C LEU A 564 -2.93 -0.92 -19.44
N ALA A 565 -3.33 -0.49 -20.65
CA ALA A 565 -3.30 0.92 -21.05
C ALA A 565 -4.20 1.80 -20.17
N VAL A 566 -5.39 1.31 -19.82
CA VAL A 566 -6.31 2.00 -18.90
C VAL A 566 -5.72 2.05 -17.49
N LEU A 567 -5.16 0.94 -16.98
CA LEU A 567 -4.53 0.89 -15.66
C LEU A 567 -3.28 1.77 -15.56
N ALA A 568 -2.52 1.90 -16.64
CA ALA A 568 -1.36 2.79 -16.75
C ALA A 568 -1.74 4.28 -16.93
N ASN A 569 -3.03 4.58 -17.07
CA ASN A 569 -3.56 5.91 -17.32
C ASN A 569 -2.97 6.55 -18.60
N SER A 570 -2.85 5.76 -19.67
CA SER A 570 -2.22 6.17 -20.92
C SER A 570 -3.27 6.37 -22.02
N LEU A 571 -3.82 7.58 -22.12
CA LEU A 571 -4.84 7.92 -23.12
C LEU A 571 -4.34 7.67 -24.55
N ASN A 572 -3.08 8.03 -24.85
CA ASN A 572 -2.49 7.83 -26.17
C ASN A 572 -2.38 6.34 -26.55
N SER A 573 -2.05 5.47 -25.59
CA SER A 573 -1.98 4.03 -25.84
C SER A 573 -3.37 3.41 -25.99
N VAL A 574 -4.38 3.90 -25.25
CA VAL A 574 -5.77 3.48 -25.43
C VAL A 574 -6.23 3.83 -26.85
N ARG A 575 -6.02 5.07 -27.30
CA ARG A 575 -6.35 5.49 -28.67
C ARG A 575 -5.65 4.66 -29.73
N ALA A 576 -4.34 4.47 -29.60
CA ALA A 576 -3.58 3.65 -30.53
C ALA A 576 -4.09 2.21 -30.61
N LEU A 577 -4.50 1.61 -29.48
CA LEU A 577 -5.09 0.27 -29.47
C LEU A 577 -6.49 0.25 -30.11
N LEU A 578 -7.32 1.27 -29.90
CA LEU A 578 -8.64 1.39 -30.53
C LEU A 578 -8.53 1.60 -32.05
N GLU A 579 -7.61 2.46 -32.50
CA GLU A 579 -7.26 2.63 -33.91
C GLU A 579 -6.80 1.31 -34.54
N GLY A 580 -6.10 0.47 -33.78
CA GLY A 580 -5.68 -0.88 -34.18
C GLY A 580 -6.75 -1.96 -34.03
N GLY A 581 -8.02 -1.61 -33.79
CA GLY A 581 -9.13 -2.56 -33.73
C GLY A 581 -9.19 -3.41 -32.46
N ALA A 582 -8.58 -2.98 -31.35
CA ALA A 582 -8.70 -3.68 -30.08
C ALA A 582 -10.15 -3.61 -29.55
N SER A 583 -10.75 -4.77 -29.27
CA SER A 583 -12.11 -4.85 -28.75
C SER A 583 -12.22 -4.31 -27.31
N VAL A 584 -13.12 -3.35 -27.12
CA VAL A 584 -13.45 -2.75 -25.81
C VAL A 584 -14.29 -3.66 -24.92
N GLU A 585 -14.95 -4.67 -25.48
CA GLU A 585 -15.86 -5.54 -24.73
C GLU A 585 -15.18 -6.74 -24.06
N ILE A 586 -13.86 -6.89 -24.23
CA ILE A 586 -13.15 -8.01 -23.63
C ILE A 586 -13.14 -7.83 -22.11
N GLN A 587 -13.62 -8.85 -21.40
CA GLN A 587 -13.61 -8.88 -19.95
C GLN A 587 -12.33 -9.50 -19.42
N GLU A 588 -11.72 -8.88 -18.42
CA GLU A 588 -10.57 -9.47 -17.72
C GLU A 588 -10.97 -10.67 -16.85
N LEU A 589 -10.06 -11.65 -16.74
CA LEU A 589 -10.41 -12.97 -16.20
C LEU A 589 -10.62 -13.03 -14.69
N THR A 590 -10.23 -12.01 -13.91
CA THR A 590 -10.32 -12.09 -12.44
C THR A 590 -11.71 -11.74 -11.91
N CYS A 591 -12.36 -10.72 -12.46
CA CYS A 591 -13.71 -10.32 -12.02
C CYS A 591 -14.66 -9.89 -13.15
N GLY A 592 -14.28 -10.14 -14.40
CA GLY A 592 -15.14 -9.90 -15.56
C GLY A 592 -15.26 -8.42 -15.92
N ARG A 593 -14.27 -7.60 -15.56
CA ARG A 593 -14.30 -6.15 -15.82
C ARG A 593 -13.86 -5.86 -17.25
N THR A 594 -14.65 -5.04 -17.95
CA THR A 594 -14.23 -4.41 -19.21
C THR A 594 -13.28 -3.23 -18.92
N PRO A 595 -12.54 -2.71 -19.93
CA PRO A 595 -11.75 -1.49 -19.80
C PRO A 595 -12.57 -0.30 -19.28
N LEU A 596 -13.87 -0.21 -19.62
CA LEU A 596 -14.76 0.84 -19.12
C LEU A 596 -14.99 0.73 -17.60
N HIS A 597 -15.15 -0.49 -17.07
CA HIS A 597 -15.20 -0.72 -15.62
C HIS A 597 -13.91 -0.29 -14.91
N LEU A 598 -12.74 -0.53 -15.53
CA LEU A 598 -11.45 -0.12 -14.96
C LEU A 598 -11.29 1.41 -15.00
N ALA A 599 -11.69 2.06 -16.08
CA ALA A 599 -11.63 3.52 -16.20
C ALA A 599 -12.55 4.21 -15.18
N THR A 600 -13.76 3.66 -14.97
CA THR A 600 -14.72 4.17 -13.98
C THR A 600 -14.27 3.91 -12.55
N GLU A 601 -13.65 2.75 -12.25
CA GLU A 601 -13.06 2.48 -10.95
C GLU A 601 -11.89 3.44 -10.63
N ARG A 602 -11.16 3.91 -11.63
CA ARG A 602 -10.08 4.89 -11.46
C ARG A 602 -10.56 6.34 -11.40
N ASP A 603 -11.87 6.58 -11.49
CA ASP A 603 -12.48 7.92 -11.56
C ASP A 603 -11.92 8.78 -12.70
N ASN A 604 -11.60 8.17 -13.84
CA ASN A 604 -10.99 8.86 -14.98
C ASN A 604 -12.00 9.12 -16.10
N VAL A 605 -12.57 10.33 -16.08
CA VAL A 605 -13.56 10.79 -17.07
C VAL A 605 -13.02 10.80 -18.50
N SER A 606 -11.75 11.17 -18.70
CA SER A 606 -11.16 11.26 -20.04
C SER A 606 -11.00 9.88 -20.68
N LEU A 607 -10.56 8.88 -19.91
CA LEU A 607 -10.45 7.50 -20.41
C LEU A 607 -11.83 6.88 -20.63
N ALA A 608 -12.77 7.08 -19.71
CA ALA A 608 -14.15 6.59 -19.87
C ALA A 608 -14.80 7.23 -21.12
N GLY A 609 -14.65 8.54 -21.31
CA GLY A 609 -15.13 9.24 -22.49
C GLY A 609 -14.48 8.75 -23.79
N CYS A 610 -13.17 8.48 -23.77
CA CYS A 610 -12.47 7.92 -24.93
C CYS A 610 -13.00 6.52 -25.30
N LEU A 611 -13.19 5.64 -24.32
CA LEU A 611 -13.72 4.30 -24.56
C LEU A 611 -15.16 4.32 -25.09
N LEU A 612 -15.98 5.27 -24.64
CA LEU A 612 -17.38 5.40 -25.07
C LEU A 612 -17.53 6.08 -26.43
N LEU A 613 -16.76 7.15 -26.68
CA LEU A 613 -16.91 7.95 -27.90
C LEU A 613 -16.10 7.38 -29.09
N GLU A 614 -14.90 6.88 -28.83
CA GLU A 614 -13.99 6.39 -29.87
C GLU A 614 -14.03 4.86 -29.99
N GLY A 615 -14.33 4.16 -28.90
CA GLY A 615 -14.36 2.69 -28.85
C GLY A 615 -15.76 2.06 -28.90
N ASP A 616 -16.83 2.85 -28.84
CA ASP A 616 -18.24 2.41 -28.80
C ASP A 616 -18.51 1.34 -27.71
N ALA A 617 -17.91 1.54 -26.53
CA ALA A 617 -18.04 0.60 -25.42
C ALA A 617 -19.46 0.51 -24.86
N ASP A 618 -19.92 -0.70 -24.54
CA ASP A 618 -21.24 -0.94 -23.96
C ASP A 618 -21.32 -0.42 -22.51
N VAL A 619 -22.18 0.58 -22.31
CA VAL A 619 -22.45 1.20 -21.01
C VAL A 619 -23.13 0.24 -20.03
N ASP A 620 -23.83 -0.77 -20.54
CA ASP A 620 -24.60 -1.74 -19.76
C ASP A 620 -23.86 -3.07 -19.57
N SER A 621 -22.59 -3.14 -19.98
CA SER A 621 -21.74 -4.29 -19.74
C SER A 621 -21.68 -4.65 -18.25
N VAL A 622 -21.69 -5.95 -17.93
CA VAL A 622 -21.74 -6.43 -16.54
C VAL A 622 -20.51 -7.25 -16.17
N THR A 623 -19.98 -6.99 -14.97
CA THR A 623 -18.95 -7.82 -14.32
C THR A 623 -19.50 -9.16 -13.84
N TYR A 624 -18.65 -10.08 -13.37
CA TYR A 624 -19.07 -11.37 -12.82
C TYR A 624 -19.99 -11.27 -11.58
N ASN A 625 -19.96 -10.14 -10.86
CA ASN A 625 -20.87 -9.83 -9.77
C ASN A 625 -22.10 -9.01 -10.21
N GLY A 626 -22.35 -8.87 -11.52
CA GLY A 626 -23.51 -8.16 -12.08
C GLY A 626 -23.48 -6.65 -11.92
N SER A 627 -22.31 -6.05 -11.68
CA SER A 627 -22.17 -4.60 -11.57
C SER A 627 -21.93 -3.99 -12.94
N THR A 628 -22.62 -2.89 -13.26
CA THR A 628 -22.38 -2.10 -14.46
C THR A 628 -21.35 -1.00 -14.14
N PRO A 629 -20.75 -0.33 -15.14
CA PRO A 629 -19.90 0.83 -14.91
C PRO A 629 -20.63 1.93 -14.12
N LEU A 630 -21.96 2.07 -14.30
CA LEU A 630 -22.79 3.01 -13.56
C LEU A 630 -22.90 2.64 -12.07
N HIS A 631 -23.06 1.35 -11.74
CA HIS A 631 -23.02 0.89 -10.34
C HIS A 631 -21.69 1.25 -9.66
N ILE A 632 -20.56 1.09 -10.39
CA ILE A 632 -19.24 1.45 -9.87
C ILE A 632 -19.11 2.98 -9.69
N ALA A 633 -19.53 3.77 -10.68
CA ALA A 633 -19.48 5.23 -10.61
C ALA A 633 -20.33 5.80 -9.45
N ALA A 634 -21.53 5.24 -9.26
CA ALA A 634 -22.43 5.59 -8.16
C ALA A 634 -21.84 5.21 -6.80
N GLY A 635 -21.28 4.01 -6.67
CA GLY A 635 -20.62 3.56 -5.43
C GLY A 635 -19.40 4.41 -5.04
N ARG A 636 -18.76 5.08 -6.00
CA ARG A 636 -17.66 6.03 -5.76
C ARG A 636 -18.13 7.47 -5.52
N GLY A 637 -19.40 7.78 -5.76
CA GLY A 637 -19.94 9.14 -5.69
C GLY A 637 -19.44 10.07 -6.80
N SER A 638 -19.02 9.52 -7.95
CA SER A 638 -18.52 10.34 -9.07
C SER A 638 -19.68 10.82 -9.95
N LEU A 639 -20.14 12.05 -9.67
CA LEU A 639 -21.22 12.68 -10.43
C LEU A 639 -20.88 12.85 -11.91
N LYS A 640 -19.62 13.14 -12.24
CA LYS A 640 -19.17 13.37 -13.62
C LYS A 640 -19.22 12.09 -14.45
N LEU A 641 -18.73 10.98 -13.91
CA LEU A 641 -18.80 9.68 -14.59
C LEU A 641 -20.23 9.17 -14.68
N SER A 642 -21.03 9.35 -13.63
CA SER A 642 -22.44 8.94 -13.65
C SER A 642 -23.21 9.70 -14.72
N ALA A 643 -23.00 11.03 -14.83
CA ALA A 643 -23.62 11.84 -15.89
C ALA A 643 -23.16 11.41 -17.29
N LEU A 644 -21.87 11.12 -17.46
CA LEU A 644 -21.30 10.68 -18.74
C LEU A 644 -21.85 9.32 -19.18
N LEU A 645 -21.94 8.35 -18.27
CA LEU A 645 -22.50 7.02 -18.53
C LEU A 645 -24.00 7.06 -18.82
N VAL A 646 -24.77 7.85 -18.06
CA VAL A 646 -26.20 8.03 -18.32
C VAL A 646 -26.42 8.73 -19.66
N ALA A 647 -25.65 9.77 -19.99
CA ALA A 647 -25.74 10.43 -21.27
C ALA A 647 -25.47 9.46 -22.45
N ALA A 648 -24.44 8.63 -22.32
CA ALA A 648 -24.11 7.61 -23.32
C ALA A 648 -25.20 6.52 -23.44
N GLY A 649 -25.90 6.16 -22.36
CA GLY A 649 -26.99 5.17 -22.39
C GLY A 649 -28.36 5.69 -22.87
N THR A 650 -28.58 7.01 -22.89
CA THR A 650 -29.91 7.59 -23.24
C THR A 650 -30.23 7.70 -24.74
N VAL A 651 -29.44 7.07 -25.62
CA VAL A 651 -29.62 7.18 -27.08
C VAL A 651 -29.80 5.82 -27.73
N GLN A 652 -31.04 5.42 -28.03
CA GLN A 652 -31.41 4.60 -29.20
C GLN A 652 -32.94 4.45 -29.30
N TYR A 653 -33.59 5.15 -30.25
CA TYR A 653 -34.66 4.60 -31.11
C TYR A 653 -34.72 5.41 -32.43
N GLU A 654 -34.28 4.71 -33.48
CA GLU A 654 -34.56 4.80 -34.93
C GLU A 654 -33.96 5.89 -35.87
N GLU A 655 -33.01 5.38 -36.68
CA GLU A 655 -32.88 5.36 -38.15
C GLU A 655 -32.62 6.63 -39.02
N CYS A 656 -31.36 6.67 -39.50
CA CYS A 656 -30.89 6.74 -40.90
C CYS A 656 -31.31 7.92 -41.81
N CYS A 657 -30.32 8.70 -42.29
CA CYS A 657 -29.78 8.57 -43.65
C CYS A 657 -28.78 9.71 -44.00
N THR A 658 -27.54 9.29 -44.27
CA THR A 658 -26.65 9.66 -45.39
C THR A 658 -26.50 11.11 -45.88
N THR A 659 -25.23 11.54 -45.90
CA THR A 659 -24.37 12.01 -47.01
C THR A 659 -23.70 13.37 -46.79
N ASN A 660 -22.36 13.26 -46.76
CA ASN A 660 -21.35 14.02 -47.50
C ASN A 660 -20.99 15.46 -47.12
N GLU A 661 -19.65 15.61 -47.01
CA GLU A 661 -18.82 16.76 -47.42
C GLU A 661 -18.98 18.02 -46.54
N GLU A 662 -17.97 18.80 -46.17
CA GLU A 662 -16.54 18.89 -46.43
C GLU A 662 -16.03 20.03 -45.51
N GLU A 663 -14.75 19.99 -45.11
CA GLU A 663 -13.93 21.19 -44.77
C GLU A 663 -14.37 22.06 -43.56
N GLN A 664 -13.57 22.87 -42.88
CA GLN A 664 -12.14 23.18 -42.73
C GLN A 664 -12.05 24.00 -41.42
N GLU A 665 -10.86 24.03 -40.82
CA GLU A 665 -10.22 25.17 -40.11
C GLU A 665 -11.12 26.22 -39.42
N ASP A 666 -10.93 26.43 -38.10
CA ASP A 666 -10.23 27.63 -37.62
C ASP A 666 -10.07 27.66 -36.08
N GLU A 667 -8.88 28.03 -35.63
CA GLU A 667 -8.64 28.46 -34.26
C GLU A 667 -9.35 29.80 -34.00
N GLY A 668 -10.48 29.76 -33.30
CA GLY A 668 -11.26 30.94 -32.93
C GLY A 668 -10.82 31.60 -31.62
N TYR A 669 -9.96 32.61 -31.75
CA TYR A 669 -9.68 33.66 -30.77
C TYR A 669 -10.92 34.17 -30.01
N ILE A 670 -10.89 34.18 -28.67
CA ILE A 670 -11.93 34.79 -27.81
C ILE A 670 -11.51 36.22 -27.42
N PRO A 671 -12.27 37.27 -27.80
CA PRO A 671 -12.01 38.64 -27.34
C PRO A 671 -12.26 38.77 -25.83
N GLY A 672 -11.23 39.12 -25.05
CA GLY A 672 -11.41 39.44 -23.62
C GLY A 672 -10.23 39.12 -22.69
N THR A 673 -9.22 38.39 -23.15
CA THR A 673 -8.12 37.88 -22.29
C THR A 673 -6.79 38.63 -22.46
N THR A 674 -6.83 39.93 -22.76
CA THR A 674 -5.65 40.79 -22.60
C THR A 674 -5.75 41.60 -21.30
N PRO A 675 -4.65 41.76 -20.55
CA PRO A 675 -4.61 42.60 -19.33
C PRO A 675 -5.07 44.05 -19.56
N LEU A 676 -5.09 44.51 -20.81
CA LEU A 676 -5.57 45.83 -21.22
C LEU A 676 -7.11 45.95 -21.16
N ASN A 677 -7.85 44.87 -21.44
CA ASN A 677 -9.32 44.89 -21.45
C ASN A 677 -9.93 44.83 -20.04
N MET A 678 -9.24 44.25 -19.06
CA MET A 678 -9.67 44.28 -17.65
C MET A 678 -9.49 45.66 -16.99
N ALA A 679 -8.63 46.52 -17.53
CA ALA A 679 -8.39 47.87 -17.01
C ALA A 679 -9.44 48.91 -17.45
N ALA A 680 -10.33 48.54 -18.39
CA ALA A 680 -11.35 49.45 -18.94
C ALA A 680 -12.64 49.53 -18.10
N SER A 681 -12.76 48.77 -17.02
CA SER A 681 -13.94 48.83 -16.13
C SER A 681 -13.96 50.17 -15.35
N PRO A 682 -15.11 50.89 -15.33
CA PRO A 682 -15.25 52.15 -14.60
C PRO A 682 -15.05 51.99 -13.08
N GLU A 683 -15.29 50.79 -12.55
CA GLU A 683 -15.10 50.45 -11.14
C GLU A 683 -13.61 50.38 -10.76
N VAL A 684 -12.78 49.87 -11.68
CA VAL A 684 -11.31 49.85 -11.51
C VAL A 684 -10.73 51.27 -11.57
N ARG A 685 -11.35 52.15 -12.38
CA ARG A 685 -10.98 53.57 -12.49
C ARG A 685 -11.34 54.39 -11.23
N GLU A 686 -12.43 54.04 -10.55
CA GLU A 686 -12.83 54.64 -9.27
C GLU A 686 -11.93 54.17 -8.09
N ILE A 687 -11.49 52.91 -8.11
CA ILE A 687 -10.57 52.34 -7.12
C ILE A 687 -9.16 52.93 -7.28
N LEU A 688 -8.66 53.07 -8.51
CA LEU A 688 -7.37 53.70 -8.81
C LEU A 688 -7.33 55.21 -8.48
N ASN A 689 -8.49 55.88 -8.45
CA ASN A 689 -8.63 57.28 -8.02
C ASN A 689 -8.81 57.45 -6.50
N GLY A 690 -8.63 56.38 -5.70
CA GLY A 690 -8.45 56.49 -4.25
C GLY A 690 -9.73 56.51 -3.42
N LYS A 691 -10.90 56.14 -3.96
CA LYS A 691 -12.11 55.93 -3.15
C LYS A 691 -12.03 54.58 -2.43
N LYS A 692 -12.28 54.56 -1.11
CA LYS A 692 -12.33 53.32 -0.31
C LYS A 692 -13.62 52.55 -0.59
N TYR A 693 -13.46 51.29 -0.97
CA TYR A 693 -14.55 50.32 -1.11
C TYR A 693 -15.27 50.10 0.23
N GLN A 694 -16.59 50.30 0.26
CA GLN A 694 -17.44 49.94 1.40
C GLN A 694 -18.43 48.84 0.94
N PRO A 695 -18.49 47.69 1.64
CA PRO A 695 -19.39 46.61 1.26
C PRO A 695 -20.83 46.94 1.69
N THR A 696 -21.74 47.05 0.73
CA THR A 696 -23.17 47.23 0.99
C THR A 696 -23.76 45.93 1.53
N THR A 697 -24.44 46.05 2.68
CA THR A 697 -25.31 45.12 3.39
C THR A 697 -25.62 43.77 2.73
N VAL A 698 -25.29 42.70 3.47
CA VAL A 698 -25.62 41.30 3.16
C VAL A 698 -27.15 41.11 3.12
N PHE A 699 -27.70 40.99 1.92
CA PHE A 699 -29.04 40.45 1.70
C PHE A 699 -28.95 38.93 1.77
N VAL A 700 -29.67 38.30 2.71
CA VAL A 700 -29.85 36.84 2.78
C VAL A 700 -31.22 36.51 2.19
N PRO A 701 -31.31 35.95 0.97
CA PRO A 701 -32.59 35.46 0.46
C PRO A 701 -32.96 34.12 1.12
N PRO A 702 -34.26 33.81 1.27
CA PRO A 702 -34.71 32.52 1.77
C PRO A 702 -34.36 31.37 0.81
N GLN A 703 -34.05 30.20 1.36
CA GLN A 703 -33.76 28.97 0.60
C GLN A 703 -35.01 28.50 -0.17
N GLY A 704 -34.93 28.45 -1.51
CA GLY A 704 -35.97 27.90 -2.37
C GLY A 704 -35.51 26.61 -3.07
N ASP A 705 -36.41 25.62 -3.13
CA ASP A 705 -36.21 24.31 -3.76
C ASP A 705 -36.64 24.35 -5.24
N MET A 706 -35.83 23.81 -6.16
CA MET A 706 -36.11 23.76 -7.61
C MET A 706 -37.35 22.89 -7.93
N ARG A 707 -37.74 21.99 -7.01
CA ARG A 707 -38.99 21.22 -7.07
C ARG A 707 -40.26 22.08 -6.98
N SER A 708 -40.16 23.30 -6.45
CA SER A 708 -41.31 24.21 -6.28
C SER A 708 -41.65 25.04 -7.53
N LEU A 709 -40.86 24.93 -8.61
CA LEU A 709 -41.08 25.68 -9.85
C LEU A 709 -42.19 25.03 -10.69
N SER A 710 -43.17 25.83 -11.12
CA SER A 710 -44.24 25.34 -12.01
C SER A 710 -43.68 24.89 -13.36
N VAL A 711 -44.36 23.94 -14.00
CA VAL A 711 -44.00 23.41 -15.34
C VAL A 711 -43.94 24.53 -16.38
N GLU A 712 -44.77 25.57 -16.25
CA GLU A 712 -44.73 26.75 -17.12
C GLU A 712 -43.45 27.57 -16.92
N THR A 713 -42.98 27.70 -15.67
CA THR A 713 -41.77 28.46 -15.32
C THR A 713 -40.51 27.75 -15.83
N LYS A 714 -40.47 26.41 -15.72
CA LYS A 714 -39.37 25.60 -16.30
C LYS A 714 -39.33 25.71 -17.82
N ARG A 715 -40.51 25.66 -18.48
CA ARG A 715 -40.62 25.81 -19.93
C ARG A 715 -40.15 27.19 -20.41
N ALA A 716 -40.52 28.25 -19.69
CA ALA A 716 -40.08 29.62 -19.99
C ALA A 716 -38.56 29.78 -19.80
N LEU A 717 -37.98 29.16 -18.76
CA LEU A 717 -36.54 29.16 -18.53
C LEU A 717 -35.77 28.45 -19.66
N CYS A 718 -36.24 27.27 -20.09
CA CYS A 718 -35.66 26.55 -21.23
C CYS A 718 -35.70 27.39 -22.51
N GLN A 719 -36.83 28.06 -22.78
CA GLN A 719 -36.95 28.96 -23.94
C GLN A 719 -35.94 30.11 -23.88
N CYS A 720 -35.77 30.77 -22.73
CA CYS A 720 -34.79 31.86 -22.61
C CYS A 720 -33.33 31.38 -22.75
N LEU A 721 -33.02 30.17 -22.27
CA LEU A 721 -31.68 29.59 -22.37
C LEU A 721 -31.35 29.11 -23.79
N GLU A 722 -32.36 28.75 -24.58
CA GLU A 722 -32.25 28.40 -25.99
C GLU A 722 -32.25 29.65 -26.90
N GLU A 723 -32.98 30.72 -26.55
CA GLU A 723 -33.04 31.97 -27.31
C GLU A 723 -31.79 32.86 -27.13
N SER A 724 -31.07 32.72 -26.02
CA SER A 724 -29.82 33.44 -25.78
C SER A 724 -28.62 32.69 -26.37
N VAL A 725 -27.88 33.34 -27.26
CA VAL A 725 -26.67 32.77 -27.88
C VAL A 725 -25.67 32.39 -26.78
N GLY A 726 -25.38 31.09 -26.64
CA GLY A 726 -24.47 30.55 -25.62
C GLY A 726 -25.01 30.56 -24.18
N GLY A 727 -26.31 30.79 -23.97
CA GLY A 727 -26.92 30.88 -22.64
C GLY A 727 -26.87 29.57 -21.85
N TRP A 728 -27.30 28.47 -22.48
CA TRP A 728 -27.22 27.14 -21.87
C TRP A 728 -25.78 26.63 -21.74
N GLU A 729 -24.88 27.01 -22.66
CA GLU A 729 -23.44 26.66 -22.60
C GLU A 729 -22.75 27.37 -21.42
N SER A 730 -23.04 28.65 -21.24
CA SER A 730 -22.55 29.43 -20.10
C SER A 730 -23.05 28.86 -18.76
N LEU A 731 -24.31 28.41 -18.73
CA LEU A 731 -24.87 27.71 -17.59
C LEU A 731 -24.18 26.36 -17.36
N ALA A 732 -23.92 25.57 -18.41
CA ALA A 732 -23.17 24.32 -18.33
C ALA A 732 -21.75 24.53 -17.76
N HIS A 733 -21.04 25.56 -18.22
CA HIS A 733 -19.74 25.94 -17.70
C HIS A 733 -19.81 26.40 -16.23
N ALA A 734 -20.80 27.21 -15.85
CA ALA A 734 -21.00 27.65 -14.47
C ALA A 734 -21.36 26.50 -13.51
N LEU A 735 -22.04 25.47 -14.02
CA LEU A 735 -22.36 24.22 -13.33
C LEU A 735 -21.21 23.21 -13.30
N GLY A 736 -20.09 23.49 -13.99
CA GLY A 736 -18.93 22.60 -14.07
C GLY A 736 -19.10 21.42 -15.05
N LEU A 737 -20.11 21.48 -15.94
CA LEU A 737 -20.45 20.50 -16.97
C LEU A 737 -19.93 20.89 -18.37
N GLY A 738 -19.08 21.92 -18.47
CA GLY A 738 -18.60 22.47 -19.76
C GLY A 738 -17.75 21.54 -20.65
N ILE A 739 -17.44 20.31 -20.20
CA ILE A 739 -16.80 19.27 -21.04
C ILE A 739 -17.87 18.51 -21.85
N LEU A 740 -19.11 18.50 -21.34
CA LEU A 740 -20.26 17.80 -21.93
C LEU A 740 -21.05 18.69 -22.89
N THR A 741 -20.64 19.95 -23.12
CA THR A 741 -21.33 20.89 -24.00
C THR A 741 -21.48 20.33 -25.41
N LYS A 742 -20.44 19.66 -25.94
CA LYS A 742 -20.50 18.97 -27.24
C LYS A 742 -21.51 17.82 -27.27
N ALA A 743 -21.69 17.11 -26.16
CA ALA A 743 -22.68 16.02 -26.07
C ALA A 743 -24.11 16.57 -25.98
N PHE A 744 -24.31 17.66 -25.21
CA PHE A 744 -25.61 18.31 -25.12
C PHE A 744 -26.02 19.02 -26.42
N CYS A 745 -25.07 19.52 -27.22
CA CYS A 745 -25.34 20.06 -28.56
C CYS A 745 -25.98 19.04 -29.52
N LEU A 746 -25.75 17.74 -29.30
CA LEU A 746 -26.31 16.68 -30.13
C LEU A 746 -27.78 16.39 -29.79
N SER A 747 -28.30 16.91 -28.67
CA SER A 747 -29.71 16.82 -28.30
C SER A 747 -30.54 17.87 -29.05
N PRO A 748 -31.75 17.53 -29.53
CA PRO A 748 -32.66 18.49 -30.16
C PRO A 748 -33.10 19.64 -29.22
N ARG A 749 -32.90 19.51 -27.89
CA ARG A 749 -33.16 20.55 -26.88
C ARG A 749 -32.08 20.60 -25.78
N PRO A 750 -30.91 21.22 -26.04
CA PRO A 750 -29.76 21.18 -25.14
C PRO A 750 -30.02 21.72 -23.73
N ALA A 751 -30.82 22.80 -23.61
CA ALA A 751 -31.13 23.43 -22.34
C ALA A 751 -32.05 22.56 -21.46
N SER A 752 -33.04 21.87 -22.07
CA SER A 752 -33.92 20.94 -21.36
C SER A 752 -33.12 19.73 -20.87
N THR A 753 -32.31 19.12 -21.74
CA THR A 753 -31.49 17.94 -21.38
C THR A 753 -30.51 18.25 -20.26
N LEU A 754 -29.90 19.44 -20.27
CA LEU A 754 -29.03 19.89 -19.18
C LEU A 754 -29.78 20.02 -17.86
N LEU A 755 -30.97 20.64 -17.84
CA LEU A 755 -31.75 20.82 -16.62
C LEU A 755 -32.33 19.49 -16.10
N ASP A 756 -32.81 18.63 -17.00
CA ASP A 756 -33.32 17.30 -16.65
C ASP A 756 -32.21 16.40 -16.08
N SER A 757 -31.00 16.44 -16.68
CA SER A 757 -29.84 15.71 -16.15
C SER A 757 -29.43 16.18 -14.75
N TYR A 758 -29.59 17.47 -14.45
CA TYR A 758 -29.33 18.04 -13.13
C TYR A 758 -30.42 17.66 -12.11
N GLU A 759 -31.68 17.57 -12.53
CA GLU A 759 -32.80 17.11 -11.69
C GLU A 759 -32.70 15.63 -11.32
N VAL A 760 -32.24 14.77 -12.23
CA VAL A 760 -31.99 13.34 -11.95
C VAL A 760 -30.87 13.15 -10.91
N VAL A 761 -29.82 13.98 -10.98
CA VAL A 761 -28.74 14.02 -9.97
C VAL A 761 -29.28 14.41 -8.58
N LEU A 762 -30.32 15.24 -8.51
CA LEU A 762 -31.00 15.62 -7.27
C LEU A 762 -31.94 14.53 -6.71
N GLN A 763 -32.45 13.61 -7.55
CA GLN A 763 -33.25 12.48 -7.08
C GLN A 763 -32.39 11.38 -6.47
N LEU A 764 -31.24 11.05 -7.09
CA LEU A 764 -30.31 10.05 -6.58
C LEU A 764 -29.64 10.45 -5.25
N SER A 765 -29.61 11.75 -4.94
CA SER A 765 -29.03 12.28 -3.70
C SER A 765 -30.05 12.47 -2.56
N SER A 766 -31.36 12.32 -2.80
CA SER A 766 -32.38 12.43 -1.75
C SER A 766 -32.69 11.11 -1.03
N ASP A 767 -32.25 9.97 -1.57
CA ASP A 767 -32.56 8.63 -1.02
C ASP A 767 -31.44 8.02 -0.15
N GLY A 768 -30.41 8.80 0.22
CA GLY A 768 -29.30 8.34 1.06
C GLY A 768 -28.84 9.35 2.11
N ASP A 769 -29.14 9.04 3.37
CA ASP A 769 -28.56 9.52 4.64
C ASP A 769 -28.29 11.03 4.84
N GLU A 770 -28.99 11.61 5.83
CA GLU A 770 -29.08 13.03 6.17
C GLU A 770 -27.78 13.78 6.58
N GLU A 771 -26.59 13.17 6.58
CA GLU A 771 -25.43 13.77 7.29
C GLU A 771 -24.45 14.61 6.45
N ASN A 772 -24.68 14.86 5.15
CA ASN A 772 -23.71 15.58 4.31
C ASN A 772 -24.26 16.85 3.61
N GLN A 773 -24.87 17.77 4.38
CA GLN A 773 -25.49 19.00 3.85
C GLN A 773 -24.59 20.25 3.71
N ARG A 774 -23.26 20.13 3.53
CA ARG A 774 -22.40 21.34 3.40
C ARG A 774 -21.88 21.67 2.00
N SER A 775 -21.91 20.75 1.05
CA SER A 775 -21.40 20.97 -0.32
C SER A 775 -22.45 21.40 -1.37
N PRO A 776 -23.74 21.01 -1.32
CA PRO A 776 -24.72 21.46 -2.33
C PRO A 776 -25.09 22.95 -2.20
N ARG A 777 -24.96 23.50 -0.98
CA ARG A 777 -25.48 24.83 -0.62
C ARG A 777 -24.78 26.00 -1.31
N LEU A 778 -23.54 25.86 -1.80
CA LEU A 778 -22.82 26.94 -2.47
C LEU A 778 -23.24 27.13 -3.94
N TYR A 779 -23.76 26.08 -4.59
CA TYR A 779 -24.09 26.10 -6.02
C TYR A 779 -25.53 26.58 -6.28
N HIS A 780 -26.46 26.31 -5.35
CA HIS A 780 -27.82 26.88 -5.38
C HIS A 780 -27.83 28.41 -5.34
N THR A 781 -26.88 29.03 -4.63
CA THR A 781 -26.79 30.49 -4.49
C THR A 781 -26.41 31.20 -5.79
N LYS A 782 -25.60 30.56 -6.66
CA LYS A 782 -25.12 31.18 -7.91
C LYS A 782 -26.20 31.24 -8.99
N ILE A 783 -26.96 30.16 -9.17
CA ILE A 783 -28.05 30.10 -10.16
C ILE A 783 -29.20 31.02 -9.76
N TYR A 784 -29.55 31.07 -8.47
CA TYR A 784 -30.57 32.00 -7.98
C TYR A 784 -30.15 33.47 -8.12
N ASN A 785 -28.87 33.80 -7.90
CA ASN A 785 -28.35 35.15 -8.14
C ASN A 785 -28.48 35.57 -9.61
N CYS A 786 -28.29 34.65 -10.56
CA CYS A 786 -28.57 34.91 -11.99
C CYS A 786 -30.06 35.18 -12.26
N ILE A 787 -30.97 34.44 -11.60
CA ILE A 787 -32.43 34.62 -11.75
C ILE A 787 -32.91 35.93 -11.10
N GLN A 788 -32.35 36.34 -9.96
CA GLN A 788 -32.68 37.60 -9.30
C GLN A 788 -32.12 38.82 -10.04
N LEU A 789 -30.92 38.72 -10.63
CA LEU A 789 -30.41 39.75 -11.56
C LEU A 789 -31.34 39.94 -12.77
N TYR A 790 -31.96 38.87 -13.26
CA TYR A 790 -32.94 38.93 -14.36
C TYR A 790 -34.26 39.59 -13.95
N LYS A 791 -34.76 39.34 -12.72
CA LYS A 791 -35.93 40.05 -12.17
C LYS A 791 -35.65 41.53 -11.92
N TYR A 792 -34.44 41.89 -11.50
CA TYR A 792 -34.06 43.27 -11.22
C TYR A 792 -33.87 44.10 -12.51
N ASN A 793 -33.30 43.50 -13.56
CA ASN A 793 -33.12 44.16 -14.86
C ASN A 793 -34.41 44.29 -15.70
N ASN A 794 -35.50 43.61 -15.32
CA ASN A 794 -36.80 43.72 -15.99
C ASN A 794 -37.83 44.55 -15.20
N MET A 795 -37.43 45.21 -14.11
CA MET A 795 -38.30 46.11 -13.33
C MET A 795 -37.89 47.60 -13.39
N TYR A 796 -36.98 47.97 -14.28
CA TYR A 796 -36.67 49.37 -14.61
C TYR A 796 -36.48 49.58 -16.10
#